data_AF-A0A496SJP7-F1
#
_entry.id   AF-A0A496SJP7-F1
#
_cell.length_a   1.000
_cell.length_b   1.000
_cell.length_c   1.000
_cell.angle_alpha   90.00
_cell.angle_beta   90.00
_cell.angle_gamma   90.00
#
_symmetry.space_group_name_H-M   'P 1'
#
loop_
_entity.id
_entity.type
_entity.pdbx_description
1 polymer ?
#
loop_
_entity_poly.entity_id
_entity_poly.type
_entity_poly.pdbx_seq_one_letter_code
_entity_poly.pdbx_strand_id
1 'polypeptide(L)'
;MKKLAGMLFLGLLAFGCGKEPTAPGRGERYRLIGSRTVGPEGGTLAAEDISVAVPPGAFGSDAEVKLYVSEERPFGENGVSKTFKLEVPEEYSRPLKVRIRSRGALSGESFVAVGEETFVPSLGEVRTTYDLFPASDSSGYLTCELPVPEGGRVAKAAGGTGFSISLLAVSGYYTYTSKGGHFRINFPAHVLDQAYDLADYLEEAYATFKDMGFSYAARTRWPVSVTVKDLGEEVYGYSVCSIWGNNYGYMEFNARKMEERDQMRLTAGHEFFHLVQSLYDPRNRIFKAKGWFYTHYWLDEATAVWSEEKFTSEEDYRSPVREGNELAPFHGMQAGAAKEPKDHGYGMSAVIKYLVERYGEGVLVDMYKKIRGGAHPVEALVKSLDDPVSLWWPDFFREYLEGRIYGVGIGTFVAGKSGSFSIRSDSDVLKTFSGSYPDLSAKIYLVELLYPEIDESAKIEFVADSPDIVPYLMVFKFDKQGKVKYLASSVDSLTISDVRALTDEGWHLLVAVVDDDYNPPDYAKTADVRLRVRVVTLRTFGELWKGTIEWDVPDTVRVEPTVWEAYFMPTGGGYIAFYCSDGKPSGGGSCWWAMNVGEEIKIVAASINMRGKRISEAEAEGTVTASNFRGTWSGRSVKVYETTWFGEVWMGTWSSEDGTKSGTWEGYVSGTGGGIVSLYKPDGSAFGLALLMGWGREPGSSIKGFSERFFDWEGTRVSEAEARGTWKGSYTWSGRLVSVR
;
A
#
# COMPACT_ATOMS: atom_id res chain seq x y z
N MET A 1 5.61 -34.99 53.39
CA MET A 1 5.07 -36.20 52.75
C MET A 1 4.28 -35.75 51.53
N LYS A 2 4.57 -36.06 50.27
CA LYS A 2 5.61 -36.84 49.57
C LYS A 2 5.78 -36.19 48.18
N LYS A 3 7.04 -35.95 47.79
CA LYS A 3 7.74 -36.18 46.50
C LYS A 3 7.07 -35.78 45.16
N LEU A 4 7.67 -34.97 44.26
CA LEU A 4 8.96 -35.01 43.51
C LEU A 4 8.71 -35.38 42.02
N ALA A 5 9.54 -34.81 41.13
CA ALA A 5 9.58 -34.89 39.64
C ALA A 5 8.63 -33.90 38.94
N GLY A 6 9.04 -32.95 38.09
CA GLY A 6 10.27 -32.81 37.31
C GLY A 6 9.95 -33.04 35.84
N MET A 7 9.75 -31.97 35.05
CA MET A 7 10.09 -31.95 33.61
C MET A 7 9.92 -30.55 33.00
N LEU A 8 11.05 -30.01 32.51
CA LEU A 8 11.15 -29.04 31.43
C LEU A 8 10.20 -29.45 30.29
N PHE A 9 9.30 -28.55 29.86
CA PHE A 9 8.63 -28.70 28.57
C PHE A 9 9.39 -27.91 27.51
N LEU A 10 10.41 -28.59 26.98
CA LEU A 10 10.99 -28.33 25.67
C LEU A 10 10.09 -29.06 24.66
N GLY A 11 9.14 -28.36 24.03
CA GLY A 11 8.43 -28.84 22.84
C GLY A 11 8.86 -27.95 21.68
N LEU A 12 9.83 -28.31 20.84
CA LEU A 12 9.72 -29.35 19.81
C LEU A 12 8.31 -29.41 19.21
N LEU A 13 7.90 -28.31 18.58
CA LEU A 13 6.99 -28.39 17.43
C LEU A 13 7.81 -28.87 16.24
N ALA A 14 7.86 -30.19 16.12
CA ALA A 14 8.11 -30.89 14.89
C ALA A 14 7.07 -30.41 13.85
N PHE A 15 7.44 -29.41 13.05
CA PHE A 15 6.92 -29.35 11.70
C PHE A 15 7.37 -30.64 11.04
N GLY A 16 6.41 -31.53 10.80
CA GLY A 16 6.65 -32.75 10.07
C GLY A 16 7.41 -32.41 8.80
N CYS A 17 8.40 -33.25 8.46
CA CYS A 17 9.01 -33.29 7.15
C CYS A 17 7.89 -33.36 6.11
N GLY A 18 7.42 -32.20 5.65
CA GLY A 18 6.85 -32.07 4.33
C GLY A 18 7.93 -32.63 3.42
N LYS A 19 7.61 -33.74 2.76
CA LYS A 19 8.49 -34.33 1.75
C LYS A 19 9.06 -33.18 0.94
N GLU A 20 10.39 -33.14 0.83
CA GLU A 20 11.07 -32.34 -0.18
C GLU A 20 10.24 -32.42 -1.47
N PRO A 21 10.05 -31.32 -2.21
CA PRO A 21 9.49 -31.43 -3.53
C PRO A 21 10.44 -32.30 -4.33
N THR A 22 10.11 -33.59 -4.43
CA THR A 22 10.77 -34.51 -5.35
C THR A 22 10.44 -33.94 -6.72
N ALA A 23 11.42 -33.26 -7.29
CA ALA A 23 11.43 -32.87 -8.68
C ALA A 23 11.01 -34.10 -9.52
N PRO A 24 10.14 -33.92 -10.53
CA PRO A 24 9.67 -35.04 -11.34
C PRO A 24 10.88 -35.75 -11.96
N GLY A 25 10.86 -37.08 -11.89
CA GLY A 25 12.00 -37.95 -12.14
C GLY A 25 12.85 -37.58 -13.36
N ARG A 26 14.06 -37.10 -13.11
CA ARG A 26 15.19 -37.13 -14.05
C ARG A 26 16.04 -38.35 -13.71
N GLY A 27 16.29 -39.21 -14.70
CA GLY A 27 17.24 -40.32 -14.55
C GLY A 27 18.59 -39.82 -14.01
N GLU A 28 19.32 -40.69 -13.31
CA GLU A 28 20.56 -40.32 -12.62
C GLU A 28 21.54 -39.58 -13.55
N ARG A 29 21.61 -38.27 -13.37
CA ARG A 29 22.39 -37.31 -14.18
C ARG A 29 23.91 -37.51 -14.04
N TYR A 30 24.33 -38.18 -12.98
CA TYR A 30 25.73 -38.42 -12.63
C TYR A 30 25.93 -39.87 -12.18
N ARG A 31 26.97 -40.53 -12.73
CA ARG A 31 27.35 -41.89 -12.35
C ARG A 31 28.62 -41.87 -11.50
N LEU A 32 28.60 -42.51 -10.33
CA LEU A 32 29.79 -42.66 -9.47
C LEU A 32 30.90 -43.43 -10.20
N ILE A 33 32.11 -42.89 -10.20
CA ILE A 33 33.31 -43.50 -10.83
C ILE A 33 34.45 -43.73 -9.84
N GLY A 34 34.37 -43.18 -8.63
CA GLY A 34 35.32 -43.44 -7.57
C GLY A 34 34.89 -42.83 -6.24
N SER A 35 35.22 -43.48 -5.14
CA SER A 35 35.12 -42.94 -3.78
C SER A 35 36.36 -43.36 -2.99
N ARG A 36 36.86 -42.47 -2.12
CA ARG A 36 37.96 -42.76 -1.21
C ARG A 36 37.86 -41.92 0.05
N THR A 37 38.07 -42.54 1.21
CA THR A 37 38.32 -41.82 2.46
C THR A 37 39.74 -41.27 2.47
N VAL A 38 39.88 -39.98 2.73
CA VAL A 38 41.16 -39.26 2.81
C VAL A 38 41.29 -38.64 4.18
N GLY A 39 42.37 -38.94 4.89
CA GLY A 39 42.68 -38.38 6.20
C GLY A 39 43.62 -37.17 6.15
N PRO A 40 44.11 -36.72 7.33
CA PRO A 40 45.04 -35.59 7.44
C PRO A 40 46.37 -35.77 6.69
N GLU A 41 46.78 -37.00 6.42
CA GLU A 41 47.96 -37.34 5.63
C GLU A 41 47.81 -36.97 4.14
N GLY A 42 46.59 -36.64 3.70
CA GLY A 42 46.29 -36.35 2.31
C GLY A 42 46.17 -37.62 1.46
N GLY A 43 46.00 -37.46 0.16
CA GLY A 43 45.80 -38.59 -0.73
C GLY A 43 45.47 -38.19 -2.15
N THR A 44 45.25 -39.18 -3.00
CA THR A 44 44.81 -38.95 -4.37
C THR A 44 43.68 -39.90 -4.69
N LEU A 45 42.57 -39.35 -5.17
CA LEU A 45 41.49 -40.10 -5.79
C LEU A 45 41.65 -39.96 -7.31
N ALA A 46 41.84 -41.07 -8.01
CA ALA A 46 42.02 -41.09 -9.46
C ALA A 46 41.03 -42.04 -10.12
N ALA A 47 40.48 -41.61 -11.25
CA ALA A 47 39.73 -42.39 -12.21
C ALA A 47 40.36 -42.19 -13.61
N GLU A 48 39.81 -42.84 -14.64
CA GLU A 48 40.40 -42.88 -15.99
C GLU A 48 40.78 -41.49 -16.55
N ASP A 49 39.82 -40.55 -16.49
CA ASP A 49 39.93 -39.22 -17.12
C ASP A 49 40.07 -38.06 -16.12
N ILE A 50 40.09 -38.33 -14.81
CA ILE A 50 40.19 -37.30 -13.77
C ILE A 50 40.98 -37.79 -12.56
N SER A 51 41.76 -36.92 -11.95
CA SER A 51 42.34 -37.16 -10.62
C SER A 51 42.29 -35.91 -9.76
N VAL A 52 42.07 -36.12 -8.46
CA VAL A 52 42.04 -35.09 -7.42
C VAL A 52 43.04 -35.46 -6.36
N ALA A 53 44.05 -34.61 -6.19
CA ALA A 53 45.05 -34.74 -5.15
C ALA A 53 44.74 -33.78 -4.00
N VAL A 54 44.54 -34.37 -2.82
CA VAL A 54 44.35 -33.69 -1.54
C VAL A 54 45.72 -33.62 -0.87
N PRO A 55 46.33 -32.44 -0.69
CA PRO A 55 47.64 -32.36 -0.07
C PRO A 55 47.55 -32.69 1.44
N PRO A 56 48.66 -33.16 2.05
CA PRO A 56 48.71 -33.36 3.49
C PRO A 56 48.29 -32.11 4.25
N GLY A 57 47.48 -32.27 5.28
CA GLY A 57 46.94 -31.19 6.12
C GLY A 57 45.77 -30.42 5.52
N ALA A 58 45.29 -30.74 4.31
CA ALA A 58 44.10 -30.11 3.76
C ALA A 58 42.86 -30.40 4.61
N PHE A 59 42.70 -31.68 5.02
CA PHE A 59 41.62 -32.15 5.89
C PHE A 59 42.12 -32.33 7.32
N GLY A 60 41.26 -32.03 8.30
CA GLY A 60 41.59 -32.19 9.72
C GLY A 60 41.23 -33.55 10.32
N SER A 61 40.50 -34.36 9.55
CA SER A 61 40.03 -35.70 9.91
C SER A 61 39.65 -36.44 8.64
N ASP A 62 39.41 -37.73 8.76
CA ASP A 62 38.97 -38.58 7.67
C ASP A 62 37.67 -38.07 7.05
N ALA A 63 37.69 -37.90 5.73
CA ALA A 63 36.55 -37.48 4.95
C ALA A 63 36.40 -38.32 3.68
N GLU A 64 35.17 -38.63 3.31
CA GLU A 64 34.88 -39.30 2.05
C GLU A 64 34.94 -38.28 0.89
N VAL A 65 35.75 -38.58 -0.12
CA VAL A 65 35.82 -37.82 -1.37
C VAL A 65 35.24 -38.70 -2.48
N LYS A 66 34.30 -38.16 -3.26
CA LYS A 66 33.63 -38.89 -4.35
C LYS A 66 33.78 -38.19 -5.69
N LEU A 67 33.90 -39.00 -6.74
CA LEU A 67 33.92 -38.55 -8.12
C LEU A 67 32.81 -39.22 -8.91
N TYR A 68 32.07 -38.40 -9.64
CA TYR A 68 31.04 -38.81 -10.57
C TYR A 68 31.35 -38.28 -11.98
N VAL A 69 30.73 -38.88 -12.99
CA VAL A 69 30.79 -38.45 -14.39
C VAL A 69 29.40 -38.22 -14.96
N SER A 70 29.27 -37.20 -15.81
CA SER A 70 28.10 -36.86 -16.61
C SER A 70 28.53 -36.64 -18.07
N GLU A 71 27.59 -36.86 -19.00
CA GLU A 71 27.78 -36.58 -20.43
C GLU A 71 27.33 -35.15 -20.81
N GLU A 72 26.99 -34.31 -19.82
CA GLU A 72 26.68 -32.90 -20.03
C GLU A 72 27.83 -32.11 -20.65
N ARG A 73 27.47 -31.10 -21.44
CA ARG A 73 28.39 -30.22 -22.16
C ARG A 73 28.03 -28.74 -21.97
N PRO A 74 28.22 -28.20 -20.75
CA PRO A 74 27.83 -26.82 -20.42
C PRO A 74 28.61 -25.74 -21.20
N PHE A 75 29.69 -26.09 -21.90
CA PHE A 75 30.50 -25.20 -22.73
C PHE A 75 30.50 -25.61 -24.22
N GLY A 76 29.54 -26.46 -24.64
CA GLY A 76 29.42 -26.88 -26.03
C GLY A 76 30.73 -27.44 -26.60
N GLU A 77 31.17 -26.90 -27.74
CA GLU A 77 32.41 -27.30 -28.42
C GLU A 77 33.69 -26.85 -27.70
N ASN A 78 33.62 -25.83 -26.84
CA ASN A 78 34.75 -25.40 -26.02
C ASN A 78 35.03 -26.34 -24.84
N GLY A 79 34.08 -27.23 -24.50
CA GLY A 79 34.28 -28.29 -23.51
C GLY A 79 35.09 -29.45 -24.08
N VAL A 80 36.35 -29.59 -23.66
CA VAL A 80 37.31 -30.58 -24.19
C VAL A 80 37.44 -31.83 -23.30
N SER A 81 36.50 -32.05 -22.37
CA SER A 81 36.41 -33.29 -21.59
C SER A 81 34.96 -33.66 -21.30
N LYS A 82 34.77 -34.80 -20.62
CA LYS A 82 33.51 -35.07 -19.91
C LYS A 82 33.32 -34.09 -18.75
N THR A 83 32.08 -33.99 -18.26
CA THR A 83 31.77 -33.26 -17.03
C THR A 83 31.89 -34.22 -15.85
N PHE A 84 32.60 -33.81 -14.81
CA PHE A 84 32.75 -34.55 -13.56
C PHE A 84 32.04 -33.81 -12.44
N LYS A 85 31.64 -34.52 -11.40
CA LYS A 85 31.19 -33.93 -10.13
C LYS A 85 32.09 -34.44 -9.03
N LEU A 86 32.64 -33.53 -8.24
CA LEU A 86 33.50 -33.80 -7.10
C LEU A 86 32.74 -33.45 -5.83
N GLU A 87 32.61 -34.41 -4.92
CA GLU A 87 32.10 -34.19 -3.57
C GLU A 87 33.27 -34.20 -2.57
N VAL A 88 33.37 -33.12 -1.79
CA VAL A 88 34.42 -32.88 -0.79
C VAL A 88 33.82 -32.25 0.46
N PRO A 89 34.51 -32.29 1.61
CA PRO A 89 34.10 -31.56 2.81
C PRO A 89 33.86 -30.07 2.54
N GLU A 90 32.91 -29.48 3.28
CA GLU A 90 32.61 -28.05 3.17
C GLU A 90 33.77 -27.13 3.55
N GLU A 91 34.67 -27.65 4.38
CA GLU A 91 35.81 -26.95 4.94
C GLU A 91 37.09 -27.73 4.66
N TYR A 92 38.08 -27.05 4.09
CA TYR A 92 39.44 -27.53 3.95
C TYR A 92 40.41 -26.35 3.98
N SER A 93 41.68 -26.61 4.28
CA SER A 93 42.65 -25.54 4.59
C SER A 93 43.78 -25.37 3.56
N ARG A 94 43.83 -26.23 2.53
CA ARG A 94 44.84 -26.20 1.47
C ARG A 94 44.22 -26.43 0.10
N PRO A 95 44.72 -25.79 -0.96
CA PRO A 95 44.20 -25.98 -2.31
C PRO A 95 44.19 -27.45 -2.73
N LEU A 96 43.15 -27.86 -3.46
CA LEU A 96 43.05 -29.21 -4.01
C LEU A 96 43.53 -29.19 -5.46
N LYS A 97 44.41 -30.11 -5.85
CA LYS A 97 44.92 -30.17 -7.23
C LYS A 97 44.07 -31.09 -8.07
N VAL A 98 43.49 -30.57 -9.14
CA VAL A 98 42.64 -31.32 -10.08
C VAL A 98 43.39 -31.50 -11.40
N ARG A 99 43.29 -32.69 -11.99
CA ARG A 99 43.79 -32.97 -13.33
C ARG A 99 42.70 -33.65 -14.13
N ILE A 100 42.35 -33.10 -15.29
CA ILE A 100 41.30 -33.62 -16.18
C ILE A 100 41.92 -33.91 -17.54
N ARG A 101 41.69 -35.10 -18.07
CA ARG A 101 42.18 -35.47 -19.40
C ARG A 101 41.43 -34.64 -20.45
N SER A 102 42.17 -33.89 -21.26
CA SER A 102 41.61 -33.18 -22.41
C SER A 102 41.55 -34.10 -23.63
N ARG A 103 40.58 -33.85 -24.50
CA ARG A 103 40.34 -34.58 -25.75
C ARG A 103 40.35 -33.59 -26.90
N GLY A 104 40.99 -33.97 -28.01
CA GLY A 104 41.13 -33.10 -29.18
C GLY A 104 42.29 -32.09 -29.05
N ALA A 105 42.40 -31.21 -30.05
CA ALA A 105 43.41 -30.17 -30.06
C ALA A 105 42.99 -29.00 -29.16
N LEU A 106 43.91 -28.54 -28.31
CA LEU A 106 43.72 -27.34 -27.51
C LEU A 106 43.98 -26.09 -28.37
N SER A 107 43.21 -25.04 -28.12
CA SER A 107 43.38 -23.72 -28.74
C SER A 107 43.18 -22.61 -27.72
N GLY A 108 43.69 -21.41 -28.00
CA GLY A 108 43.61 -20.29 -27.06
C GLY A 108 44.19 -20.62 -25.68
N GLU A 109 43.62 -20.02 -24.63
CA GLU A 109 43.88 -20.36 -23.24
C GLU A 109 43.03 -21.56 -22.80
N SER A 110 43.49 -22.23 -21.74
CA SER A 110 42.89 -23.47 -21.22
C SER A 110 42.57 -23.32 -19.75
N PHE A 111 41.41 -23.87 -19.36
CA PHE A 111 40.84 -23.71 -18.03
C PHE A 111 40.27 -25.04 -17.52
N VAL A 112 40.09 -25.12 -16.21
CA VAL A 112 39.11 -26.02 -15.61
C VAL A 112 37.92 -25.15 -15.22
N ALA A 113 36.78 -25.39 -15.84
CA ALA A 113 35.53 -24.78 -15.43
C ALA A 113 35.02 -25.48 -14.17
N VAL A 114 34.71 -24.68 -13.17
CA VAL A 114 34.22 -25.12 -11.87
C VAL A 114 32.77 -24.66 -11.74
N GLY A 115 31.87 -25.63 -11.80
CA GLY A 115 30.43 -25.43 -11.69
C GLY A 115 29.97 -25.52 -10.23
N GLU A 116 29.26 -24.51 -9.76
CA GLU A 116 28.63 -24.50 -8.44
C GLU A 116 27.11 -24.48 -8.60
N GLU A 117 26.38 -25.29 -7.83
CA GLU A 117 24.92 -25.13 -7.73
C GLU A 117 24.61 -23.95 -6.82
N THR A 118 24.31 -22.79 -7.38
CA THR A 118 24.11 -21.52 -6.65
C THR A 118 22.72 -20.95 -6.93
N PHE A 119 22.21 -20.18 -5.97
CA PHE A 119 21.05 -19.33 -6.16
C PHE A 119 21.47 -18.10 -6.97
N VAL A 120 20.76 -17.86 -8.07
CA VAL A 120 20.99 -16.70 -8.94
C VAL A 120 19.90 -15.66 -8.65
N PRO A 121 20.23 -14.49 -8.05
CA PRO A 121 19.26 -13.47 -7.67
C PRO A 121 18.37 -13.04 -8.85
N SER A 122 18.93 -12.54 -9.94
CA SER A 122 18.12 -12.05 -11.07
C SER A 122 17.21 -13.09 -11.74
N LEU A 123 17.41 -14.39 -11.49
CA LEU A 123 16.53 -15.46 -11.97
C LEU A 123 15.57 -15.97 -10.89
N GLY A 124 15.90 -15.85 -9.60
CA GLY A 124 15.11 -16.37 -8.49
C GLY A 124 15.14 -17.89 -8.36
N GLU A 125 16.17 -18.56 -8.89
CA GLU A 125 16.27 -20.01 -8.88
C GLU A 125 17.71 -20.52 -8.69
N VAL A 126 17.84 -21.82 -8.41
CA VAL A 126 19.13 -22.49 -8.29
C VAL A 126 19.57 -23.03 -9.64
N ARG A 127 20.79 -22.68 -10.07
CA ARG A 127 21.41 -23.16 -11.31
C ARG A 127 22.84 -23.63 -11.07
N THR A 128 23.37 -24.42 -11.99
CA THR A 128 24.81 -24.69 -12.05
C THR A 128 25.48 -23.57 -12.84
N THR A 129 26.22 -22.72 -12.14
CA THR A 129 26.96 -21.56 -12.67
C THR A 129 28.46 -21.85 -12.68
N TYR A 130 29.23 -21.25 -13.59
CA TYR A 130 30.64 -21.64 -13.81
C TYR A 130 31.64 -20.49 -13.71
N ASP A 131 32.68 -20.70 -12.89
CA ASP A 131 33.91 -19.91 -12.92
C ASP A 131 35.02 -20.67 -13.67
N LEU A 132 35.94 -19.95 -14.30
CA LEU A 132 37.05 -20.50 -15.07
C LEU A 132 38.38 -20.34 -14.31
N PHE A 133 38.95 -21.46 -13.88
CA PHE A 133 40.24 -21.50 -13.22
C PHE A 133 41.34 -21.80 -14.25
N PRO A 134 42.38 -20.95 -14.37
CA PRO A 134 43.48 -21.19 -15.31
C PRO A 134 44.08 -22.58 -15.13
N ALA A 135 44.35 -23.25 -16.25
CA ALA A 135 44.88 -24.61 -16.24
C ALA A 135 46.10 -24.75 -17.15
N SER A 136 47.08 -25.52 -16.68
CA SER A 136 48.26 -25.88 -17.47
C SER A 136 48.04 -27.23 -18.15
N ASP A 137 48.40 -27.34 -19.43
CA ASP A 137 48.52 -28.66 -20.07
C ASP A 137 49.78 -29.37 -19.57
N SER A 138 49.60 -30.61 -19.13
CA SER A 138 50.67 -31.50 -18.72
C SER A 138 50.34 -32.93 -19.14
N SER A 139 50.96 -33.37 -20.24
CA SER A 139 50.84 -34.73 -20.78
C SER A 139 49.40 -35.13 -21.13
N GLY A 140 48.64 -34.24 -21.77
CA GLY A 140 47.25 -34.49 -22.17
C GLY A 140 46.24 -34.32 -21.03
N TYR A 141 46.65 -33.64 -19.95
CA TYR A 141 45.79 -33.30 -18.82
C TYR A 141 45.85 -31.79 -18.58
N LEU A 142 44.69 -31.16 -18.49
CA LEU A 142 44.56 -29.82 -17.92
C LEU A 142 44.58 -29.92 -16.39
N THR A 143 45.48 -29.16 -15.78
CA THR A 143 45.73 -29.19 -14.35
C THR A 143 45.49 -27.83 -13.73
N CYS A 144 44.66 -27.78 -12.67
CA CYS A 144 44.37 -26.55 -11.93
C CYS A 144 44.41 -26.80 -10.40
N GLU A 145 44.40 -25.71 -9.64
CA GLU A 145 44.22 -25.73 -8.18
C GLU A 145 42.87 -25.13 -7.82
N LEU A 146 42.06 -25.88 -7.07
CA LEU A 146 40.82 -25.39 -6.48
C LEU A 146 41.16 -24.54 -5.25
N PRO A 147 40.48 -23.40 -5.07
CA PRO A 147 40.79 -22.47 -4.01
C PRO A 147 40.44 -23.01 -2.63
N VAL A 148 40.93 -22.34 -1.59
CA VAL A 148 40.56 -22.62 -0.20
C VAL A 148 39.34 -21.77 0.17
N PRO A 149 38.30 -22.34 0.81
CA PRO A 149 37.16 -21.58 1.31
C PRO A 149 37.58 -20.49 2.28
N GLU A 150 36.95 -19.33 2.18
CA GLU A 150 37.13 -18.26 3.16
C GLU A 150 36.73 -18.74 4.55
N GLY A 151 37.61 -18.46 5.52
CA GLY A 151 37.45 -18.98 6.87
C GLY A 151 37.81 -20.47 7.01
N GLY A 152 38.35 -21.10 5.97
CA GLY A 152 38.80 -22.49 5.93
C GLY A 152 39.64 -22.85 7.15
N ARG A 153 39.09 -23.67 8.03
CA ARG A 153 39.78 -24.22 9.21
C ARG A 153 40.05 -25.70 9.00
N VAL A 154 41.06 -26.21 9.70
CA VAL A 154 41.28 -27.66 9.82
C VAL A 154 40.08 -28.25 10.56
N ALA A 155 39.12 -28.81 9.82
CA ALA A 155 37.85 -29.29 10.36
C ALA A 155 38.08 -30.44 11.36
N LYS A 156 37.59 -30.29 12.60
CA LYS A 156 37.37 -31.42 13.51
C LYS A 156 36.02 -32.04 13.16
N ALA A 157 36.01 -33.29 12.68
CA ALA A 157 34.80 -33.96 12.18
C ALA A 157 33.64 -34.00 13.19
N ALA A 158 32.44 -33.80 12.66
CA ALA A 158 31.32 -34.73 12.82
C ALA A 158 30.30 -34.53 11.69
N GLY A 159 30.20 -35.49 10.75
CA GLY A 159 28.97 -35.79 10.00
C GLY A 159 28.37 -34.71 9.08
N GLY A 160 29.09 -33.64 8.73
CA GLY A 160 28.60 -32.63 7.78
C GLY A 160 28.47 -33.19 6.36
N THR A 161 27.38 -32.86 5.68
CA THR A 161 27.22 -33.06 4.23
C THR A 161 28.35 -32.31 3.53
N GLY A 162 29.14 -32.96 2.67
CA GLY A 162 30.09 -32.26 1.82
C GLY A 162 29.36 -31.34 0.82
N PHE A 163 30.08 -30.41 0.19
CA PHE A 163 29.55 -29.75 -1.00
C PHE A 163 29.98 -30.50 -2.25
N SER A 164 29.24 -30.26 -3.32
CA SER A 164 29.57 -30.79 -4.63
C SER A 164 29.79 -29.71 -5.66
N ILE A 165 30.83 -29.87 -6.47
CA ILE A 165 31.16 -28.99 -7.59
C ILE A 165 31.27 -29.79 -8.88
N SER A 166 30.83 -29.22 -9.99
CA SER A 166 31.06 -29.76 -11.32
C SER A 166 32.42 -29.30 -11.85
N LEU A 167 33.10 -30.14 -12.61
CA LEU A 167 34.44 -29.90 -13.13
C LEU A 167 34.50 -30.33 -14.59
N LEU A 168 35.00 -29.48 -15.48
CA LEU A 168 35.33 -29.88 -16.85
C LEU A 168 36.51 -29.07 -17.41
N ALA A 169 37.27 -29.67 -18.32
CA ALA A 169 38.32 -28.99 -19.06
C ALA A 169 37.70 -28.15 -20.19
N VAL A 170 38.13 -26.89 -20.29
CA VAL A 170 37.68 -25.90 -21.28
C VAL A 170 38.88 -25.34 -22.04
N SER A 171 38.72 -25.11 -23.34
CA SER A 171 39.73 -24.53 -24.22
C SER A 171 39.08 -23.64 -25.29
N GLY A 172 39.86 -22.81 -25.98
CA GLY A 172 39.38 -21.87 -27.01
C GLY A 172 38.87 -20.55 -26.44
N TYR A 173 39.24 -20.23 -25.21
CA TYR A 173 38.93 -18.98 -24.51
C TYR A 173 40.12 -18.03 -24.54
N TYR A 174 39.86 -16.74 -24.37
CA TYR A 174 40.83 -15.67 -24.23
C TYR A 174 40.56 -14.91 -22.93
N THR A 175 41.62 -14.42 -22.31
CA THR A 175 41.52 -13.60 -21.10
C THR A 175 41.79 -12.13 -21.41
N TYR A 176 40.91 -11.25 -20.95
CA TYR A 176 41.16 -9.81 -20.89
C TYR A 176 40.99 -9.31 -19.46
N THR A 177 41.94 -8.53 -18.98
CA THR A 177 41.79 -7.81 -17.70
C THR A 177 41.41 -6.37 -18.03
N SER A 178 40.34 -5.88 -17.41
CA SER A 178 39.85 -4.51 -17.59
C SER A 178 40.93 -3.47 -17.26
N LYS A 179 40.79 -2.26 -17.80
CA LYS A 179 41.80 -1.18 -17.63
C LYS A 179 42.00 -0.80 -16.16
N GLY A 180 40.94 -0.85 -15.35
CA GLY A 180 41.00 -0.61 -13.91
C GLY A 180 41.57 -1.79 -13.10
N GLY A 181 41.74 -2.95 -13.72
CA GLY A 181 42.24 -4.16 -13.07
C GLY A 181 41.23 -4.84 -12.14
N HIS A 182 39.96 -4.41 -12.14
CA HIS A 182 38.93 -4.95 -11.26
C HIS A 182 38.23 -6.18 -11.83
N PHE A 183 38.29 -6.41 -13.14
CA PHE A 183 37.58 -7.51 -13.81
C PHE A 183 38.50 -8.30 -14.72
N ARG A 184 38.31 -9.62 -14.75
CA ARG A 184 38.96 -10.54 -15.68
C ARG A 184 37.89 -11.26 -16.46
N ILE A 185 37.78 -10.91 -17.74
CA ILE A 185 36.82 -11.46 -18.68
C ILE A 185 37.45 -12.64 -19.40
N ASN A 186 36.85 -13.82 -19.26
CA ASN A 186 37.20 -15.01 -20.00
C ASN A 186 36.11 -15.24 -21.06
N PHE A 187 36.46 -15.19 -22.34
CA PHE A 187 35.48 -15.18 -23.43
C PHE A 187 35.93 -15.97 -24.67
N PRO A 188 35.01 -16.48 -25.50
CA PRO A 188 35.33 -17.15 -26.76
C PRO A 188 35.70 -16.13 -27.86
N ALA A 189 36.48 -16.56 -28.86
CA ALA A 189 37.05 -15.67 -29.90
C ALA A 189 36.03 -14.77 -30.62
N HIS A 190 34.80 -15.26 -30.82
CA HIS A 190 33.80 -14.59 -31.65
C HIS A 190 33.15 -13.37 -31.00
N VAL A 191 33.39 -13.12 -29.70
CA VAL A 191 32.88 -11.93 -28.97
C VAL A 191 34.01 -10.99 -28.52
N LEU A 192 35.16 -11.01 -29.21
CA LEU A 192 36.37 -10.28 -28.79
C LEU A 192 36.12 -8.79 -28.52
N ASP A 193 35.52 -8.07 -29.47
CA ASP A 193 35.28 -6.64 -29.33
C ASP A 193 34.24 -6.35 -28.24
N GLN A 194 33.18 -7.15 -28.18
CA GLN A 194 32.12 -7.00 -27.18
C GLN A 194 32.60 -7.34 -25.77
N ALA A 195 33.59 -8.22 -25.61
CA ALA A 195 34.20 -8.52 -24.32
C ALA A 195 35.00 -7.32 -23.78
N TYR A 196 35.57 -6.50 -24.66
CA TYR A 196 36.19 -5.23 -24.26
C TYR A 196 35.15 -4.20 -23.84
N ASP A 197 34.04 -4.10 -24.58
CA ASP A 197 32.89 -3.25 -24.21
C ASP A 197 32.35 -3.65 -22.82
N LEU A 198 32.10 -4.94 -22.57
CA LEU A 198 31.66 -5.46 -21.28
C LEU A 198 32.62 -5.11 -20.14
N ALA A 199 33.93 -5.22 -20.37
CA ALA A 199 34.93 -4.85 -19.38
C ALA A 199 34.87 -3.36 -19.02
N ASP A 200 34.64 -2.48 -20.01
CA ASP A 200 34.50 -1.04 -19.78
C ASP A 200 33.17 -0.74 -19.05
N TYR A 201 32.06 -1.43 -19.37
CA TYR A 201 30.78 -1.29 -18.63
C TYR A 201 30.88 -1.73 -17.17
N LEU A 202 31.62 -2.80 -16.88
CA LEU A 202 31.82 -3.26 -15.50
C LEU A 202 32.71 -2.29 -14.70
N GLU A 203 33.71 -1.66 -15.32
CA GLU A 203 34.50 -0.59 -14.68
C GLU A 203 33.66 0.66 -14.41
N GLU A 204 32.74 1.00 -15.31
CA GLU A 204 31.76 2.07 -15.09
C GLU A 204 30.86 1.76 -13.87
N ALA A 205 30.33 0.54 -13.79
CA ALA A 205 29.52 0.10 -12.66
C ALA A 205 30.32 0.11 -11.34
N TYR A 206 31.57 -0.36 -11.38
CA TYR A 206 32.50 -0.27 -10.26
C TYR A 206 32.65 1.16 -9.75
N ALA A 207 32.96 2.11 -10.63
CA ALA A 207 33.14 3.50 -10.24
C ALA A 207 31.83 4.09 -9.67
N THR A 208 30.70 3.82 -10.33
CA THR A 208 29.38 4.35 -9.95
C THR A 208 29.01 3.98 -8.51
N PHE A 209 29.00 2.69 -8.17
CA PHE A 209 28.63 2.28 -6.80
C PHE A 209 29.70 2.67 -5.78
N LYS A 210 30.96 2.77 -6.18
CA LYS A 210 32.02 3.26 -5.31
C LYS A 210 31.81 4.74 -4.95
N ASP A 211 31.45 5.57 -5.92
CA ASP A 211 31.18 6.99 -5.76
C ASP A 211 29.90 7.26 -4.96
N MET A 212 28.90 6.37 -5.05
CA MET A 212 27.74 6.36 -4.15
C MET A 212 28.11 6.14 -2.67
N GLY A 213 29.30 5.59 -2.40
CA GLY A 213 29.81 5.36 -1.05
C GLY A 213 29.78 3.91 -0.58
N PHE A 214 29.49 2.94 -1.47
CA PHE A 214 29.62 1.53 -1.12
C PHE A 214 31.08 1.14 -0.87
N SER A 215 31.28 0.22 0.08
CA SER A 215 32.59 -0.26 0.50
C SER A 215 32.83 -1.67 0.01
N TYR A 216 33.94 -1.85 -0.70
CA TYR A 216 34.36 -3.16 -1.20
C TYR A 216 35.35 -3.86 -0.27
N ALA A 217 35.57 -3.34 0.94
CA ALA A 217 36.58 -3.84 1.87
C ALA A 217 36.37 -5.30 2.31
N ALA A 218 35.14 -5.84 2.19
CA ALA A 218 34.85 -7.24 2.46
C ALA A 218 35.34 -8.20 1.36
N ARG A 219 35.82 -7.67 0.22
CA ARG A 219 36.50 -8.40 -0.85
C ARG A 219 37.94 -7.91 -0.96
N THR A 220 38.89 -8.79 -0.67
CA THR A 220 40.33 -8.52 -0.68
C THR A 220 41.05 -9.11 -1.90
N ARG A 221 40.37 -9.95 -2.69
CA ARG A 221 40.89 -10.57 -3.91
C ARG A 221 40.27 -9.94 -5.15
N TRP A 222 41.13 -9.36 -5.98
CA TRP A 222 40.80 -8.78 -7.27
C TRP A 222 41.73 -9.39 -8.35
N PRO A 223 41.33 -9.44 -9.62
CA PRO A 223 40.03 -9.04 -10.18
C PRO A 223 38.86 -10.00 -9.84
N VAL A 224 37.62 -9.56 -10.09
CA VAL A 224 36.42 -10.40 -10.22
C VAL A 224 36.52 -11.22 -11.50
N SER A 225 36.23 -12.52 -11.41
CA SER A 225 36.18 -13.39 -12.58
C SER A 225 34.84 -13.23 -13.30
N VAL A 226 34.89 -13.11 -14.62
CA VAL A 226 33.72 -12.97 -15.48
C VAL A 226 33.82 -14.00 -16.60
N THR A 227 32.83 -14.86 -16.75
CA THR A 227 32.78 -15.90 -17.78
C THR A 227 31.75 -15.54 -18.85
N VAL A 228 32.18 -15.40 -20.09
CA VAL A 228 31.27 -15.23 -21.23
C VAL A 228 31.03 -16.59 -21.88
N LYS A 229 29.78 -17.02 -21.92
CA LYS A 229 29.38 -18.32 -22.51
C LYS A 229 27.95 -18.27 -22.99
N ASP A 230 27.51 -19.30 -23.69
CA ASP A 230 26.11 -19.46 -24.05
C ASP A 230 25.24 -19.71 -22.80
N LEU A 231 24.28 -18.80 -22.54
CA LEU A 231 23.30 -18.91 -21.46
C LEU A 231 21.85 -19.13 -21.96
N GLY A 232 21.66 -19.37 -23.26
CA GLY A 232 20.35 -19.51 -23.88
C GLY A 232 19.82 -18.21 -24.50
N GLU A 233 18.51 -18.12 -24.73
CA GLU A 233 17.90 -16.98 -25.47
C GLU A 233 17.42 -15.85 -24.56
N GLU A 234 17.09 -16.15 -23.30
CA GLU A 234 16.38 -15.23 -22.40
C GLU A 234 17.29 -14.43 -21.45
N VAL A 235 18.49 -14.93 -21.17
CA VAL A 235 19.35 -14.41 -20.09
C VAL A 235 20.47 -13.56 -20.65
N TYR A 236 20.73 -12.38 -20.08
CA TYR A 236 21.86 -11.53 -20.46
C TYR A 236 23.11 -11.80 -19.63
N GLY A 237 22.94 -12.01 -18.33
CA GLY A 237 24.00 -12.32 -17.40
C GLY A 237 23.47 -12.50 -16.00
N TYR A 238 24.36 -12.89 -15.09
CA TYR A 238 24.07 -12.90 -13.66
C TYR A 238 25.32 -12.86 -12.78
N SER A 239 25.15 -12.33 -11.57
CA SER A 239 26.12 -12.35 -10.48
C SER A 239 25.95 -13.57 -9.58
N VAL A 240 27.07 -14.12 -9.09
CA VAL A 240 27.10 -15.37 -8.33
C VAL A 240 27.86 -15.21 -7.01
N CYS A 241 27.19 -15.56 -5.92
CA CYS A 241 27.83 -15.79 -4.63
C CYS A 241 28.44 -17.19 -4.60
N SER A 242 29.76 -17.30 -4.51
CA SER A 242 30.45 -18.60 -4.45
C SER A 242 30.40 -19.21 -3.05
N ILE A 243 30.32 -20.55 -2.99
CA ILE A 243 30.48 -21.35 -1.76
C ILE A 243 31.86 -21.17 -1.11
N TRP A 244 32.83 -20.61 -1.84
CA TRP A 244 34.16 -20.27 -1.32
C TRP A 244 34.21 -18.89 -0.65
N GLY A 245 33.19 -18.05 -0.78
CA GLY A 245 33.09 -16.75 -0.10
C GLY A 245 33.26 -15.54 -1.01
N ASN A 246 33.32 -14.35 -0.41
CA ASN A 246 33.22 -13.07 -1.11
C ASN A 246 34.36 -12.84 -2.13
N ASN A 247 35.57 -13.35 -1.87
CA ASN A 247 36.72 -13.29 -2.78
C ASN A 247 36.62 -14.21 -4.00
N TYR A 248 35.60 -15.06 -4.03
CA TYR A 248 35.37 -16.02 -5.09
C TYR A 248 34.02 -15.84 -5.76
N GLY A 249 33.21 -14.83 -5.37
CA GLY A 249 32.07 -14.42 -6.18
C GLY A 249 32.53 -13.98 -7.58
N TYR A 250 31.75 -14.36 -8.59
CA TYR A 250 32.03 -14.20 -10.01
C TYR A 250 30.75 -13.83 -10.78
N MET A 251 30.88 -13.60 -12.08
CA MET A 251 29.75 -13.24 -12.94
C MET A 251 29.77 -14.07 -14.22
N GLU A 252 28.60 -14.35 -14.80
CA GLU A 252 28.46 -14.95 -16.12
C GLU A 252 27.68 -14.02 -17.05
N PHE A 253 28.08 -13.93 -18.32
CA PHE A 253 27.39 -13.15 -19.34
C PHE A 253 27.15 -13.98 -20.60
N ASN A 254 26.05 -13.69 -21.27
CA ASN A 254 25.59 -14.48 -22.39
C ASN A 254 26.27 -14.07 -23.69
N ALA A 255 27.09 -14.96 -24.24
CA ALA A 255 27.75 -14.79 -25.53
C ALA A 255 26.78 -14.45 -26.66
N ARG A 256 25.53 -14.95 -26.62
CA ARG A 256 24.50 -14.70 -27.66
C ARG A 256 23.92 -13.28 -27.61
N LYS A 257 24.11 -12.56 -26.51
CA LYS A 257 23.50 -11.25 -26.24
C LYS A 257 24.50 -10.10 -26.24
N MET A 258 25.78 -10.39 -26.44
CA MET A 258 26.87 -9.41 -26.38
C MET A 258 26.76 -8.28 -27.43
N GLU A 259 26.04 -8.51 -28.53
CA GLU A 259 25.78 -7.48 -29.56
C GLU A 259 24.72 -6.46 -29.12
N GLU A 260 23.87 -6.79 -28.15
CA GLU A 260 22.82 -5.92 -27.61
C GLU A 260 23.42 -4.96 -26.57
N ARG A 261 24.29 -4.05 -27.03
CA ARG A 261 25.20 -3.23 -26.21
C ARG A 261 24.52 -2.48 -25.07
N ASP A 262 23.41 -1.79 -25.34
CA ASP A 262 22.71 -0.99 -24.33
C ASP A 262 22.15 -1.87 -23.22
N GLN A 263 21.56 -3.01 -23.58
CA GLN A 263 21.06 -4.00 -22.62
C GLN A 263 22.20 -4.69 -21.86
N MET A 264 23.34 -4.93 -22.52
CA MET A 264 24.51 -5.51 -21.87
C MET A 264 25.14 -4.54 -20.86
N ARG A 265 25.17 -3.23 -21.15
CA ARG A 265 25.62 -2.19 -20.22
C ARG A 265 24.69 -2.09 -19.00
N LEU A 266 23.38 -2.07 -19.22
CA LEU A 266 22.36 -2.13 -18.18
C LEU A 266 22.54 -3.37 -17.28
N THR A 267 22.67 -4.54 -17.90
CA THR A 267 22.88 -5.82 -17.19
C THR A 267 24.19 -5.81 -16.40
N ALA A 268 25.27 -5.27 -16.96
CA ALA A 268 26.55 -5.17 -16.26
C ALA A 268 26.43 -4.34 -14.98
N GLY A 269 25.72 -3.21 -15.03
CA GLY A 269 25.39 -2.38 -13.87
C GLY A 269 24.55 -3.12 -12.83
N HIS A 270 23.43 -3.70 -13.27
CA HIS A 270 22.50 -4.46 -12.42
C HIS A 270 23.21 -5.60 -11.68
N GLU A 271 23.91 -6.46 -12.41
CA GLU A 271 24.54 -7.67 -11.87
C GLU A 271 25.76 -7.33 -11.01
N PHE A 272 26.54 -6.32 -11.40
CA PHE A 272 27.63 -5.88 -10.53
C PHE A 272 27.09 -5.32 -9.21
N PHE A 273 25.90 -4.71 -9.20
CA PHE A 273 25.32 -4.26 -7.94
C PHE A 273 25.00 -5.43 -7.01
N HIS A 274 24.48 -6.56 -7.52
CA HIS A 274 24.31 -7.77 -6.71
C HIS A 274 25.62 -8.27 -6.09
N LEU A 275 26.74 -8.16 -6.80
CA LEU A 275 28.05 -8.47 -6.21
C LEU A 275 28.36 -7.52 -5.05
N VAL A 276 28.12 -6.22 -5.20
CA VAL A 276 28.33 -5.21 -4.14
C VAL A 276 27.41 -5.47 -2.95
N GLN A 277 26.12 -5.72 -3.17
CA GLN A 277 25.13 -6.03 -2.13
C GLN A 277 25.54 -7.26 -1.31
N SER A 278 26.06 -8.30 -1.97
CA SER A 278 26.56 -9.52 -1.30
C SER A 278 27.69 -9.25 -0.28
N LEU A 279 28.43 -8.15 -0.42
CA LEU A 279 29.48 -7.75 0.53
C LEU A 279 28.92 -7.22 1.85
N TYR A 280 27.64 -6.86 1.86
CA TYR A 280 26.89 -6.39 3.03
C TYR A 280 25.99 -7.48 3.64
N ASP A 281 25.78 -8.58 2.93
CA ASP A 281 25.03 -9.71 3.46
C ASP A 281 25.75 -10.36 4.67
N PRO A 282 25.12 -10.44 5.86
CA PRO A 282 25.74 -11.00 7.05
C PRO A 282 25.74 -12.55 7.08
N ARG A 283 25.03 -13.21 6.16
CA ARG A 283 24.96 -14.68 6.11
C ARG A 283 26.33 -15.29 5.84
N ASN A 284 26.53 -16.54 6.25
CA ASN A 284 27.76 -17.26 5.91
C ASN A 284 27.79 -17.58 4.40
N ARG A 285 28.99 -17.84 3.84
CA ARG A 285 29.22 -18.06 2.41
C ARG A 285 28.31 -19.12 1.77
N ILE A 286 28.01 -20.20 2.48
CA ILE A 286 27.14 -21.28 1.96
C ILE A 286 25.70 -20.79 1.87
N PHE A 287 25.21 -20.10 2.90
CA PHE A 287 23.85 -19.58 2.91
C PHE A 287 23.64 -18.51 1.85
N LYS A 288 24.65 -17.65 1.62
CA LYS A 288 24.65 -16.71 0.49
C LYS A 288 24.55 -17.45 -0.84
N ALA A 289 25.49 -18.37 -1.09
CA ALA A 289 25.57 -19.13 -2.34
C ALA A 289 24.31 -19.95 -2.63
N LYS A 290 23.62 -20.44 -1.59
CA LYS A 290 22.39 -21.24 -1.74
C LYS A 290 21.09 -20.43 -1.65
N GLY A 291 21.17 -19.12 -1.40
CA GLY A 291 19.98 -18.28 -1.22
C GLY A 291 19.15 -18.64 0.02
N TRP A 292 19.71 -19.39 0.97
CA TRP A 292 18.97 -19.80 2.17
C TRP A 292 18.78 -18.64 3.14
N PHE A 293 17.58 -18.51 3.68
CA PHE A 293 17.20 -17.44 4.61
C PHE A 293 17.47 -16.03 4.05
N TYR A 294 17.24 -15.81 2.75
CA TYR A 294 17.52 -14.55 2.05
C TYR A 294 16.44 -13.49 2.30
N THR A 295 16.43 -12.90 3.49
CA THR A 295 15.38 -11.94 3.89
C THR A 295 15.37 -10.65 3.07
N HIS A 296 16.54 -10.15 2.65
CA HIS A 296 16.69 -8.89 1.93
C HIS A 296 16.67 -9.02 0.39
N TYR A 297 16.30 -10.18 -0.14
CA TYR A 297 16.32 -10.44 -1.58
C TYR A 297 15.43 -9.47 -2.38
N TRP A 298 14.23 -9.15 -1.90
CA TRP A 298 13.36 -8.18 -2.58
C TRP A 298 13.98 -6.78 -2.63
N LEU A 299 14.75 -6.39 -1.61
CA LEU A 299 15.39 -5.08 -1.54
C LEU A 299 16.62 -5.03 -2.46
N ASP A 300 17.34 -6.14 -2.57
CA ASP A 300 18.46 -6.31 -3.51
C ASP A 300 17.98 -6.12 -4.95
N GLU A 301 16.89 -6.77 -5.34
CA GLU A 301 16.27 -6.60 -6.66
C GLU A 301 15.71 -5.18 -6.85
N ALA A 302 15.04 -4.62 -5.84
CA ALA A 302 14.49 -3.27 -5.93
C ALA A 302 15.57 -2.21 -6.18
N THR A 303 16.72 -2.34 -5.50
CA THR A 303 17.83 -1.39 -5.66
C THR A 303 18.66 -1.67 -6.92
N ALA A 304 18.78 -2.93 -7.35
CA ALA A 304 19.38 -3.31 -8.64
C ALA A 304 18.58 -2.73 -9.81
N VAL A 305 17.27 -2.95 -9.84
CA VAL A 305 16.37 -2.43 -10.89
C VAL A 305 16.34 -0.91 -10.92
N TRP A 306 16.34 -0.23 -9.76
CA TRP A 306 16.45 1.23 -9.73
C TRP A 306 17.79 1.70 -10.32
N SER A 307 18.90 1.04 -9.97
CA SER A 307 20.24 1.47 -10.38
C SER A 307 20.48 1.41 -11.89
N GLU A 308 19.68 0.64 -12.63
CA GLU A 308 19.73 0.55 -14.10
C GLU A 308 19.65 1.93 -14.79
N GLU A 309 18.90 2.89 -14.22
CA GLU A 309 18.77 4.23 -14.79
C GLU A 309 20.12 4.99 -14.88
N LYS A 310 21.14 4.52 -14.14
CA LYS A 310 22.50 5.07 -14.18
C LYS A 310 23.32 4.59 -15.37
N PHE A 311 22.90 3.51 -16.02
CA PHE A 311 23.66 2.82 -17.07
C PHE A 311 23.00 2.92 -18.45
N THR A 312 22.02 3.79 -18.58
CA THR A 312 21.30 4.10 -19.83
C THR A 312 21.42 5.58 -20.18
N SER A 313 21.20 5.89 -21.45
CA SER A 313 21.02 7.27 -21.93
C SER A 313 19.55 7.64 -22.14
N GLU A 314 18.62 6.72 -21.87
CA GLU A 314 17.18 6.97 -21.98
C GLU A 314 16.73 7.91 -20.86
N GLU A 315 16.20 9.07 -21.26
CA GLU A 315 15.52 9.99 -20.33
C GLU A 315 14.25 9.33 -19.78
N ASP A 316 13.99 9.49 -18.48
CA ASP A 316 12.86 8.85 -17.80
C ASP A 316 12.85 7.31 -17.89
N TYR A 317 14.03 6.69 -17.93
CA TYR A 317 14.17 5.23 -17.99
C TYR A 317 13.29 4.52 -16.96
N ARG A 318 12.62 3.47 -17.44
CA ARG A 318 11.87 2.53 -16.63
C ARG A 318 12.26 1.11 -17.03
N SER A 319 12.69 0.33 -16.06
CA SER A 319 13.06 -1.05 -16.34
C SER A 319 11.85 -1.85 -16.85
N PRO A 320 11.96 -2.58 -17.97
CA PRO A 320 10.87 -3.39 -18.50
C PRO A 320 10.35 -4.44 -17.52
N VAL A 321 11.19 -4.95 -16.60
CA VAL A 321 10.77 -5.96 -15.61
C VAL A 321 9.80 -5.42 -14.56
N ARG A 322 9.58 -4.09 -14.52
CA ARG A 322 8.54 -3.47 -13.70
C ARG A 322 7.13 -3.69 -14.25
N GLU A 323 6.98 -3.98 -15.54
CA GLU A 323 5.67 -4.18 -16.16
C GLU A 323 4.95 -5.37 -15.51
N GLY A 324 3.72 -5.14 -15.04
CA GLY A 324 2.93 -6.12 -14.30
C GLY A 324 3.24 -6.20 -12.80
N ASN A 325 4.30 -5.54 -12.34
CA ASN A 325 4.73 -5.50 -10.94
C ASN A 325 4.44 -4.15 -10.26
N GLU A 326 3.74 -3.23 -10.92
CA GLU A 326 3.53 -1.86 -10.45
C GLU A 326 2.73 -1.80 -9.14
N LEU A 327 1.97 -2.85 -8.81
CA LEU A 327 1.19 -2.94 -7.57
C LEU A 327 1.97 -3.51 -6.38
N ALA A 328 3.25 -3.87 -6.53
CA ALA A 328 4.04 -4.44 -5.44
C ALA A 328 3.99 -3.59 -4.14
N PRO A 329 4.10 -2.25 -4.15
CA PRO A 329 4.03 -1.44 -2.93
C PRO A 329 2.71 -1.59 -2.15
N PHE A 330 1.61 -1.95 -2.82
CA PHE A 330 0.30 -2.15 -2.20
C PHE A 330 0.20 -3.47 -1.43
N HIS A 331 1.19 -4.36 -1.53
CA HIS A 331 1.17 -5.69 -0.90
C HIS A 331 1.93 -5.77 0.43
N GLY A 332 2.52 -4.65 0.88
CA GLY A 332 3.38 -4.64 2.07
C GLY A 332 4.82 -5.03 1.73
N MET A 333 5.81 -4.35 2.31
CA MET A 333 7.23 -4.54 1.97
C MET A 333 7.71 -5.98 2.19
N GLN A 334 7.35 -6.59 3.32
CA GLN A 334 7.77 -7.97 3.63
C GLN A 334 6.70 -8.99 3.23
N ALA A 335 5.42 -8.67 3.44
CA ALA A 335 4.33 -9.58 3.11
C ALA A 335 4.23 -9.85 1.60
N GLY A 336 4.43 -8.83 0.76
CA GLY A 336 4.45 -8.96 -0.69
C GLY A 336 5.62 -9.81 -1.19
N ALA A 337 6.75 -9.77 -0.50
CA ALA A 337 7.94 -10.56 -0.83
C ALA A 337 7.82 -12.06 -0.49
N ALA A 338 6.77 -12.50 0.21
CA ALA A 338 6.69 -13.88 0.74
C ALA A 338 6.55 -14.97 -0.33
N LYS A 339 6.03 -14.64 -1.52
CA LYS A 339 5.81 -15.61 -2.63
C LYS A 339 6.85 -15.46 -3.72
N GLU A 340 6.91 -14.27 -4.31
CA GLU A 340 7.79 -13.93 -5.44
C GLU A 340 8.63 -12.70 -5.06
N PRO A 341 9.63 -12.86 -4.17
CA PRO A 341 10.43 -11.75 -3.67
C PRO A 341 11.12 -10.95 -4.78
N LYS A 342 11.44 -11.61 -5.90
CA LYS A 342 12.06 -11.01 -7.08
C LYS A 342 11.14 -9.99 -7.74
N ASP A 343 9.98 -10.47 -8.18
CA ASP A 343 8.97 -9.67 -8.88
C ASP A 343 8.42 -8.56 -7.96
N HIS A 344 8.29 -8.86 -6.67
CA HIS A 344 7.99 -7.85 -5.65
C HIS A 344 9.07 -6.77 -5.59
N GLY A 345 10.35 -7.16 -5.59
CA GLY A 345 11.49 -6.24 -5.66
C GLY A 345 11.46 -5.35 -6.89
N TYR A 346 11.17 -5.90 -8.07
CA TYR A 346 11.02 -5.14 -9.31
C TYR A 346 10.01 -4.01 -9.16
N GLY A 347 8.82 -4.29 -8.63
CA GLY A 347 7.82 -3.26 -8.35
C GLY A 347 8.25 -2.26 -7.27
N MET A 348 8.86 -2.76 -6.20
CA MET A 348 9.37 -1.97 -5.06
C MET A 348 10.52 -1.02 -5.42
N SER A 349 11.15 -1.15 -6.60
CA SER A 349 12.09 -0.14 -7.10
C SER A 349 11.47 1.26 -7.24
N ALA A 350 10.13 1.39 -7.23
CA ALA A 350 9.42 2.68 -7.13
C ALA A 350 9.67 3.37 -5.78
N VAL A 351 9.68 2.60 -4.70
CA VAL A 351 10.00 3.11 -3.36
C VAL A 351 11.47 3.55 -3.33
N ILE A 352 12.37 2.77 -3.92
CA ILE A 352 13.79 3.13 -4.00
C ILE A 352 13.99 4.44 -4.77
N LYS A 353 13.33 4.61 -5.92
CA LYS A 353 13.38 5.86 -6.70
C LYS A 353 12.93 7.06 -5.87
N TYR A 354 11.77 6.97 -5.21
CA TYR A 354 11.28 8.02 -4.31
C TYR A 354 12.28 8.37 -3.20
N LEU A 355 12.83 7.35 -2.54
CA LEU A 355 13.77 7.56 -1.44
C LEU A 355 15.05 8.24 -1.91
N VAL A 356 15.59 7.85 -3.06
CA VAL A 356 16.80 8.46 -3.60
C VAL A 356 16.56 9.88 -4.09
N GLU A 357 15.46 10.15 -4.77
CA GLU A 357 15.12 11.51 -5.24
C GLU A 357 14.92 12.48 -4.08
N ARG A 358 14.41 11.99 -2.94
CA ARG A 358 14.11 12.82 -1.77
C ARG A 358 15.26 12.96 -0.78
N TYR A 359 15.97 11.87 -0.51
CA TYR A 359 17.00 11.79 0.55
C TYR A 359 18.42 11.63 0.00
N GLY A 360 18.58 11.46 -1.32
CA GLY A 360 19.84 11.20 -1.98
C GLY A 360 20.28 9.74 -1.90
N GLU A 361 21.25 9.38 -2.74
CA GLU A 361 21.72 7.99 -2.92
C GLU A 361 22.37 7.39 -1.67
N GLY A 362 22.89 8.23 -0.78
CA GLY A 362 23.53 7.81 0.46
C GLY A 362 22.62 6.98 1.37
N VAL A 363 21.29 7.14 1.25
CA VAL A 363 20.32 6.35 2.01
C VAL A 363 20.47 4.85 1.74
N LEU A 364 20.76 4.44 0.51
CA LEU A 364 20.92 3.03 0.15
C LEU A 364 22.15 2.44 0.84
N VAL A 365 23.25 3.19 0.87
CA VAL A 365 24.47 2.77 1.58
C VAL A 365 24.19 2.54 3.07
N ASP A 366 23.39 3.41 3.69
CA ASP A 366 23.04 3.29 5.10
C ASP A 366 22.07 2.14 5.40
N MET A 367 21.18 1.79 4.46
CA MET A 367 20.37 0.57 4.54
C MET A 367 21.27 -0.66 4.55
N TYR A 368 22.19 -0.77 3.59
CA TYR A 368 23.08 -1.93 3.49
C TYR A 368 24.03 -2.06 4.67
N LYS A 369 24.53 -0.95 5.24
CA LYS A 369 25.28 -1.00 6.52
C LYS A 369 24.45 -1.60 7.66
N LYS A 370 23.15 -1.33 7.72
CA LYS A 370 22.25 -1.91 8.75
C LYS A 370 21.97 -3.39 8.47
N ILE A 371 21.76 -3.78 7.21
CA ILE A 371 21.64 -5.19 6.81
C ILE A 371 22.89 -5.97 7.23
N ARG A 372 24.08 -5.41 7.00
CA ARG A 372 25.35 -6.00 7.47
C ARG A 372 25.42 -6.13 8.98
N GLY A 373 24.77 -5.24 9.72
CA GLY A 373 24.60 -5.32 11.16
C GLY A 373 23.56 -6.35 11.62
N GLY A 374 22.87 -7.04 10.70
CA GLY A 374 21.86 -8.05 10.98
C GLY A 374 20.42 -7.52 11.00
N ALA A 375 20.18 -6.26 10.62
CA ALA A 375 18.83 -5.71 10.55
C ALA A 375 17.99 -6.39 9.44
N HIS A 376 16.70 -6.54 9.69
CA HIS A 376 15.72 -6.94 8.67
C HIS A 376 15.65 -5.85 7.56
N PRO A 377 15.40 -6.17 6.28
CA PRO A 377 15.35 -5.16 5.21
C PRO A 377 14.36 -4.01 5.47
N VAL A 378 13.17 -4.31 6.01
CA VAL A 378 12.20 -3.28 6.41
C VAL A 378 12.79 -2.36 7.48
N GLU A 379 13.41 -2.94 8.52
CA GLU A 379 14.06 -2.16 9.58
C GLU A 379 15.22 -1.31 9.06
N ALA A 380 16.03 -1.89 8.17
CA ALA A 380 17.16 -1.22 7.56
C ALA A 380 16.71 -0.02 6.73
N LEU A 381 15.60 -0.15 5.99
CA LEU A 381 14.99 0.95 5.24
C LEU A 381 14.47 2.03 6.18
N VAL A 382 13.54 1.70 7.08
CA VAL A 382 12.87 2.71 7.92
C VAL A 382 13.84 3.44 8.86
N LYS A 383 14.88 2.76 9.36
CA LYS A 383 15.89 3.37 10.25
C LYS A 383 17.01 4.09 9.50
N SER A 384 17.03 4.08 8.17
CA SER A 384 17.98 4.86 7.38
C SER A 384 17.48 6.25 7.02
N LEU A 385 16.25 6.57 7.42
CA LEU A 385 15.60 7.85 7.20
C LEU A 385 15.48 8.58 8.53
N ASP A 386 15.66 9.90 8.48
CA ASP A 386 15.39 10.78 9.63
C ASP A 386 13.88 11.05 9.81
N ASP A 387 13.12 10.99 8.70
CA ASP A 387 11.68 11.20 8.71
C ASP A 387 10.92 9.95 9.21
N PRO A 388 9.87 10.12 10.01
CA PRO A 388 9.05 9.00 10.46
C PRO A 388 8.28 8.38 9.29
N VAL A 389 8.01 7.08 9.38
CA VAL A 389 7.27 6.32 8.34
C VAL A 389 5.91 6.94 8.02
N SER A 390 5.21 7.44 9.03
CA SER A 390 3.92 8.12 8.87
C SER A 390 3.97 9.43 8.06
N LEU A 391 5.17 9.98 7.81
CA LEU A 391 5.35 11.13 6.95
C LEU A 391 5.63 10.70 5.50
N TRP A 392 6.67 9.89 5.29
CA TRP A 392 7.17 9.62 3.94
C TRP A 392 6.42 8.50 3.23
N TRP A 393 5.82 7.54 3.94
CA TRP A 393 5.12 6.42 3.31
C TRP A 393 3.80 6.83 2.65
N PRO A 394 2.93 7.64 3.30
CA PRO A 394 1.77 8.21 2.61
C PRO A 394 2.16 9.16 1.47
N ASP A 395 3.26 9.91 1.64
CA ASP A 395 3.76 10.83 0.61
C ASP A 395 4.25 10.08 -0.65
N PHE A 396 4.96 8.96 -0.47
CA PHE A 396 5.32 8.05 -1.55
C PHE A 396 4.07 7.63 -2.35
N PHE A 397 3.02 7.13 -1.68
CA PHE A 397 1.80 6.71 -2.37
C PHE A 397 1.10 7.87 -3.09
N ARG A 398 1.15 9.08 -2.53
CA ARG A 398 0.65 10.28 -3.20
C ARG A 398 1.37 10.54 -4.50
N GLU A 399 2.70 10.59 -4.47
CA GLU A 399 3.50 10.85 -5.67
C GLU A 399 3.39 9.71 -6.70
N TYR A 400 3.29 8.47 -6.22
CA TYR A 400 3.15 7.29 -7.08
C TYR A 400 1.80 7.26 -7.80
N LEU A 401 0.69 7.53 -7.09
CA LEU A 401 -0.65 7.57 -7.67
C LEU A 401 -0.88 8.78 -8.59
N GLU A 402 -0.14 9.88 -8.39
CA GLU A 402 -0.11 11.02 -9.32
C GLU A 402 0.78 10.77 -10.55
N GLY A 403 1.45 9.62 -10.63
CA GLY A 403 2.33 9.25 -11.74
C GLY A 403 3.66 10.00 -11.75
N ARG A 404 4.08 10.61 -10.64
CA ARG A 404 5.36 11.33 -10.55
C ARG A 404 6.56 10.38 -10.51
N ILE A 405 6.35 9.17 -9.98
CA ILE A 405 7.36 8.12 -9.92
C ILE A 405 7.10 7.15 -11.07
N TYR A 406 8.04 7.07 -12.02
CA TYR A 406 7.99 6.23 -13.23
C TYR A 406 6.78 6.43 -14.17
N GLY A 407 5.98 7.49 -14.01
CA GLY A 407 4.88 7.77 -14.94
C GLY A 407 3.77 6.71 -14.96
N VAL A 408 3.55 5.97 -13.87
CA VAL A 408 2.57 4.87 -13.85
C VAL A 408 1.16 5.42 -14.10
N GLY A 409 0.51 4.92 -15.15
CA GLY A 409 -0.82 5.36 -15.55
C GLY A 409 -1.91 4.90 -14.60
N ILE A 410 -2.93 5.74 -14.40
CA ILE A 410 -4.09 5.44 -13.54
C ILE A 410 -4.81 4.15 -13.90
N GLY A 411 -4.76 3.73 -15.18
CA GLY A 411 -5.35 2.48 -15.64
C GLY A 411 -4.83 1.25 -14.89
N THR A 412 -3.54 1.24 -14.54
CA THR A 412 -2.90 0.17 -13.75
C THR A 412 -3.51 0.08 -12.35
N PHE A 413 -3.66 1.22 -11.67
CA PHE A 413 -4.27 1.28 -10.33
C PHE A 413 -5.77 0.94 -10.34
N VAL A 414 -6.50 1.40 -11.37
CA VAL A 414 -7.93 1.10 -11.53
C VAL A 414 -8.16 -0.38 -11.86
N ALA A 415 -7.26 -1.03 -12.61
CA ALA A 415 -7.29 -2.46 -12.84
C ALA A 415 -7.01 -3.23 -11.55
N GLY A 416 -6.05 -2.76 -10.74
CA GLY A 416 -5.64 -3.33 -9.45
C GLY A 416 -6.51 -2.99 -8.23
N LYS A 417 -7.61 -2.26 -8.40
CA LYS A 417 -8.45 -1.81 -7.27
C LYS A 417 -8.98 -2.98 -6.42
N SER A 418 -9.06 -2.75 -5.13
CA SER A 418 -9.62 -3.68 -4.12
C SER A 418 -11.15 -3.65 -4.05
N GLY A 419 -11.80 -2.63 -4.59
CA GLY A 419 -13.26 -2.54 -4.64
C GLY A 419 -13.75 -1.31 -5.38
N SER A 420 -15.05 -1.28 -5.70
CA SER A 420 -15.70 -0.11 -6.30
C SER A 420 -17.07 0.19 -5.70
N PHE A 421 -17.47 1.46 -5.80
CA PHE A 421 -18.79 1.98 -5.49
C PHE A 421 -19.26 2.89 -6.61
N SER A 422 -20.25 2.45 -7.39
CA SER A 422 -20.86 3.29 -8.42
C SER A 422 -22.07 4.02 -7.84
N ILE A 423 -22.08 5.35 -7.92
CA ILE A 423 -23.22 6.19 -7.55
C ILE A 423 -24.00 6.49 -8.83
N ARG A 424 -25.15 5.83 -9.00
CA ARG A 424 -25.99 5.89 -10.21
C ARG A 424 -27.37 6.49 -9.94
N SER A 425 -27.81 6.50 -8.69
CA SER A 425 -29.06 7.12 -8.25
C SER A 425 -28.96 7.65 -6.81
N ASP A 426 -30.03 8.32 -6.37
CA ASP A 426 -30.25 8.79 -5.00
C ASP A 426 -30.29 7.68 -3.94
N SER A 427 -30.50 6.42 -4.34
CA SER A 427 -30.44 5.26 -3.46
C SER A 427 -29.01 4.78 -3.15
N ASP A 428 -28.02 5.18 -3.94
CA ASP A 428 -26.62 4.77 -3.76
C ASP A 428 -25.93 5.64 -2.70
N VAL A 429 -26.36 5.47 -1.44
CA VAL A 429 -25.97 6.36 -0.33
C VAL A 429 -24.83 5.85 0.54
N LEU A 430 -24.55 4.54 0.51
CA LEU A 430 -23.56 3.93 1.41
C LEU A 430 -22.92 2.68 0.80
N LYS A 431 -21.60 2.62 0.87
CA LYS A 431 -20.83 1.39 0.64
C LYS A 431 -19.82 1.20 1.76
N THR A 432 -19.69 -0.05 2.20
CA THR A 432 -18.66 -0.46 3.14
C THR A 432 -17.75 -1.49 2.47
N PHE A 433 -16.45 -1.28 2.60
CA PHE A 433 -15.41 -2.23 2.22
C PHE A 433 -14.70 -2.69 3.49
N SER A 434 -14.30 -3.95 3.52
CA SER A 434 -13.41 -4.50 4.54
C SER A 434 -12.20 -5.10 3.86
N GLY A 435 -11.02 -4.95 4.46
CA GLY A 435 -9.81 -5.55 3.94
C GLY A 435 -8.78 -5.80 5.04
N SER A 436 -8.00 -6.85 4.84
CA SER A 436 -6.78 -7.11 5.61
C SER A 436 -5.60 -6.41 4.94
N TYR A 437 -4.83 -5.66 5.73
CA TYR A 437 -3.69 -4.83 5.33
C TYR A 437 -2.44 -5.37 6.02
N PRO A 438 -1.50 -5.95 5.28
CA PRO A 438 -0.18 -6.24 5.83
C PRO A 438 0.55 -4.96 6.24
N ASP A 439 1.49 -5.07 7.17
CA ASP A 439 2.41 -4.00 7.55
C ASP A 439 2.95 -3.28 6.30
N LEU A 440 2.92 -1.94 6.32
CA LEU A 440 3.37 -1.07 5.23
C LEU A 440 2.71 -1.36 3.88
N SER A 441 1.40 -1.60 3.86
CA SER A 441 0.65 -1.86 2.62
C SER A 441 -0.39 -0.76 2.33
N ALA A 442 -1.09 -0.89 1.21
CA ALA A 442 -2.20 -0.02 0.89
C ALA A 442 -3.25 -0.73 0.04
N LYS A 443 -4.47 -0.20 0.03
CA LYS A 443 -5.51 -0.63 -0.90
C LYS A 443 -6.15 0.56 -1.59
N ILE A 444 -6.53 0.32 -2.83
CA ILE A 444 -7.17 1.31 -3.69
C ILE A 444 -8.65 0.94 -3.87
N TYR A 445 -9.53 1.92 -3.73
CA TYR A 445 -10.96 1.80 -3.99
C TYR A 445 -11.39 2.83 -5.01
N LEU A 446 -12.34 2.46 -5.86
CA LEU A 446 -12.88 3.33 -6.89
C LEU A 446 -14.28 3.81 -6.52
N VAL A 447 -14.54 5.12 -6.57
CA VAL A 447 -15.89 5.67 -6.49
C VAL A 447 -16.25 6.31 -7.82
N GLU A 448 -17.21 5.72 -8.51
CA GLU A 448 -17.65 6.16 -9.84
C GLU A 448 -18.85 7.10 -9.68
N LEU A 449 -18.67 8.36 -10.08
CA LEU A 449 -19.71 9.37 -10.08
C LEU A 449 -20.50 9.28 -11.40
N LEU A 450 -21.62 8.54 -11.38
CA LEU A 450 -22.41 8.21 -12.58
C LEU A 450 -23.86 8.68 -12.48
N TYR A 451 -24.19 9.55 -11.52
CA TYR A 451 -25.54 10.06 -11.29
C TYR A 451 -25.63 11.56 -11.66
N PRO A 452 -26.05 11.91 -12.89
CA PRO A 452 -26.09 13.31 -13.35
C PRO A 452 -27.11 14.19 -12.62
N GLU A 453 -28.00 13.60 -11.81
CA GLU A 453 -29.00 14.32 -11.01
C GLU A 453 -28.61 14.35 -9.52
N ILE A 454 -27.34 14.08 -9.20
CA ILE A 454 -26.84 14.23 -7.83
C ILE A 454 -27.08 15.67 -7.33
N ASP A 455 -27.49 15.78 -6.07
CA ASP A 455 -27.86 17.06 -5.45
C ASP A 455 -26.65 18.03 -5.40
N GLU A 456 -26.90 19.33 -5.60
CA GLU A 456 -25.84 20.36 -5.57
C GLU A 456 -25.13 20.44 -4.21
N SER A 457 -25.82 20.10 -3.13
CA SER A 457 -25.26 20.06 -1.77
C SER A 457 -24.58 18.73 -1.42
N ALA A 458 -24.55 17.76 -2.34
CA ALA A 458 -24.02 16.44 -2.08
C ALA A 458 -22.54 16.47 -1.70
N LYS A 459 -22.21 15.71 -0.67
CA LYS A 459 -20.86 15.45 -0.18
C LYS A 459 -20.63 13.95 -0.12
N ILE A 460 -19.38 13.53 -0.25
CA ILE A 460 -18.98 12.14 0.04
C ILE A 460 -18.07 12.14 1.25
N GLU A 461 -18.47 11.37 2.26
CA GLU A 461 -17.69 11.14 3.46
C GLU A 461 -17.02 9.78 3.38
N PHE A 462 -15.72 9.77 3.65
CA PHE A 462 -14.89 8.59 3.77
C PHE A 462 -14.53 8.41 5.24
N VAL A 463 -14.73 7.23 5.78
CA VAL A 463 -14.32 6.88 7.15
C VAL A 463 -13.64 5.51 7.12
N ALA A 464 -12.36 5.47 7.45
CA ALA A 464 -11.61 4.25 7.67
C ALA A 464 -11.43 4.02 9.18
N ASP A 465 -11.91 2.87 9.64
CA ASP A 465 -11.78 2.44 11.03
C ASP A 465 -11.04 1.09 11.12
N SER A 466 -10.15 0.97 12.09
CA SER A 466 -9.44 -0.26 12.45
C SER A 466 -9.23 -0.30 13.96
N PRO A 467 -9.32 -1.48 14.61
CA PRO A 467 -8.94 -1.62 16.01
C PRO A 467 -7.41 -1.72 16.19
N ASP A 468 -6.66 -2.01 15.13
CA ASP A 468 -5.24 -2.38 15.21
C ASP A 468 -4.30 -1.26 14.80
N ILE A 469 -4.71 -0.42 13.86
CA ILE A 469 -3.89 0.65 13.25
C ILE A 469 -4.68 1.94 13.08
N VAL A 470 -3.99 3.03 12.73
CA VAL A 470 -4.58 4.32 12.41
C VAL A 470 -4.48 4.54 10.89
N PRO A 471 -5.51 4.17 10.10
CA PRO A 471 -5.39 4.18 8.64
C PRO A 471 -5.31 5.61 8.07
N TYR A 472 -4.43 5.79 7.08
CA TYR A 472 -4.28 7.06 6.37
C TYR A 472 -5.09 7.05 5.08
N LEU A 473 -6.01 8.00 4.93
CA LEU A 473 -6.88 8.15 3.76
C LEU A 473 -6.33 9.18 2.79
N MET A 474 -6.30 8.85 1.50
CA MET A 474 -6.03 9.79 0.41
C MET A 474 -7.10 9.68 -0.67
N VAL A 475 -7.59 10.81 -1.15
CA VAL A 475 -8.55 10.87 -2.25
C VAL A 475 -7.99 11.68 -3.39
N PHE A 476 -8.07 11.11 -4.58
CA PHE A 476 -7.70 11.70 -5.85
C PHE A 476 -8.94 11.77 -6.73
N LYS A 477 -8.97 12.73 -7.65
CA LYS A 477 -9.89 12.70 -8.78
C LYS A 477 -9.15 12.33 -10.05
N PHE A 478 -9.81 11.57 -10.92
CA PHE A 478 -9.31 11.28 -12.25
C PHE A 478 -10.41 11.36 -13.31
N ASP A 479 -10.04 11.78 -14.52
CA ASP A 479 -10.97 11.91 -15.65
C ASP A 479 -10.79 10.76 -16.66
N LYS A 480 -11.61 10.77 -17.72
CA LYS A 480 -11.57 9.77 -18.79
C LYS A 480 -10.28 9.81 -19.61
N GLN A 481 -9.55 10.93 -19.57
CA GLN A 481 -8.25 11.10 -20.22
C GLN A 481 -7.10 10.56 -19.35
N GLY A 482 -7.41 10.08 -18.15
CA GLY A 482 -6.45 9.49 -17.22
C GLY A 482 -5.67 10.52 -16.42
N LYS A 483 -6.08 11.80 -16.44
CA LYS A 483 -5.43 12.83 -15.64
C LYS A 483 -5.78 12.63 -14.18
N VAL A 484 -4.79 12.47 -13.32
CA VAL A 484 -4.98 12.32 -11.87
C VAL A 484 -4.66 13.63 -11.17
N LYS A 485 -5.44 13.97 -10.14
CA LYS A 485 -5.14 15.07 -9.22
C LYS A 485 -5.46 14.67 -7.79
N TYR A 486 -4.52 14.85 -6.88
CA TYR A 486 -4.78 14.78 -5.46
C TYR A 486 -5.84 15.82 -5.03
N LEU A 487 -6.79 15.41 -4.18
CA LEU A 487 -7.81 16.29 -3.61
C LEU A 487 -7.52 16.59 -2.14
N ALA A 488 -7.41 15.55 -1.32
CA ALA A 488 -7.23 15.68 0.11
C ALA A 488 -6.77 14.35 0.73
N SER A 489 -6.25 14.46 1.95
CA SER A 489 -5.94 13.32 2.80
C SER A 489 -6.25 13.65 4.25
N SER A 490 -6.45 12.61 5.04
CA SER A 490 -6.68 12.72 6.47
C SER A 490 -6.38 11.39 7.13
N VAL A 491 -6.16 11.42 8.43
CA VAL A 491 -6.23 10.23 9.26
C VAL A 491 -7.70 9.95 9.55
N ASP A 492 -8.12 8.68 9.57
CA ASP A 492 -9.47 8.19 9.91
C ASP A 492 -10.64 8.62 9.02
N SER A 493 -10.79 9.90 8.67
CA SER A 493 -11.98 10.41 8.00
C SER A 493 -11.74 11.66 7.18
N LEU A 494 -12.48 11.78 6.06
CA LEU A 494 -12.36 12.85 5.09
C LEU A 494 -13.71 13.13 4.41
N THR A 495 -13.99 14.40 4.11
CA THR A 495 -15.18 14.81 3.36
C THR A 495 -14.80 15.52 2.07
N ILE A 496 -15.32 15.03 0.94
CA ILE A 496 -15.23 15.69 -0.36
C ILE A 496 -16.55 16.41 -0.64
N SER A 497 -16.47 17.72 -0.80
CA SER A 497 -17.61 18.57 -1.19
C SER A 497 -17.69 18.72 -2.71
N ASP A 498 -18.71 19.44 -3.20
CA ASP A 498 -18.89 19.77 -4.62
C ASP A 498 -18.95 18.53 -5.54
N VAL A 499 -19.54 17.45 -5.04
CA VAL A 499 -19.65 16.17 -5.76
C VAL A 499 -20.42 16.35 -7.07
N ARG A 500 -21.37 17.29 -7.10
CA ARG A 500 -22.09 17.68 -8.30
C ARG A 500 -21.15 18.18 -9.41
N ALA A 501 -20.30 19.14 -9.10
CA ALA A 501 -19.34 19.69 -10.07
C ALA A 501 -18.37 18.62 -10.59
N LEU A 502 -17.89 17.73 -9.71
CA LEU A 502 -17.05 16.60 -10.10
C LEU A 502 -17.78 15.67 -11.09
N THR A 503 -19.06 15.40 -10.84
CA THR A 503 -19.88 14.54 -11.71
C THR A 503 -20.11 15.18 -13.07
N ASP A 504 -20.48 16.47 -13.11
CA ASP A 504 -20.74 17.21 -14.35
C ASP A 504 -19.49 17.33 -15.24
N GLU A 505 -18.31 17.49 -14.63
CA GLU A 505 -17.03 17.52 -15.32
C GLU A 505 -16.52 16.12 -15.72
N GLY A 506 -17.22 15.06 -15.33
CA GLY A 506 -16.87 13.68 -15.68
C GLY A 506 -15.70 13.10 -14.88
N TRP A 507 -15.45 13.60 -13.67
CA TRP A 507 -14.45 13.05 -12.74
C TRP A 507 -14.99 11.83 -12.00
N HIS A 508 -14.08 10.94 -11.64
CA HIS A 508 -14.28 9.85 -10.69
C HIS A 508 -13.26 9.96 -9.55
N LEU A 509 -13.50 9.28 -8.44
CA LEU A 509 -12.60 9.32 -7.29
C LEU A 509 -11.82 8.03 -7.13
N LEU A 510 -10.52 8.16 -6.91
CA LEU A 510 -9.65 7.08 -6.44
C LEU A 510 -9.37 7.31 -4.97
N VAL A 511 -9.58 6.29 -4.14
CA VAL A 511 -9.37 6.34 -2.69
C VAL A 511 -8.26 5.36 -2.33
N ALA A 512 -7.17 5.85 -1.77
CA ALA A 512 -6.14 4.99 -1.19
C ALA A 512 -6.29 4.98 0.34
N VAL A 513 -6.29 3.79 0.91
CA VAL A 513 -6.17 3.56 2.36
C VAL A 513 -4.79 2.97 2.58
N VAL A 514 -3.97 3.63 3.39
CA VAL A 514 -2.58 3.25 3.63
C VAL A 514 -2.40 2.84 5.08
N ASP A 515 -1.68 1.74 5.25
CA ASP A 515 -1.12 1.29 6.51
C ASP A 515 0.35 1.70 6.57
N ASP A 516 0.71 2.53 7.54
CA ASP A 516 2.06 3.01 7.82
C ASP A 516 2.67 2.35 9.07
N ASP A 517 1.96 1.41 9.70
CA ASP A 517 2.50 0.62 10.81
C ASP A 517 3.40 -0.52 10.30
N TYR A 518 4.35 -0.89 11.15
CA TYR A 518 5.26 -2.00 10.91
C TYR A 518 5.65 -2.69 12.22
N ASN A 519 5.51 -4.00 12.26
CA ASN A 519 5.60 -4.75 13.51
C ASN A 519 6.75 -5.77 13.49
N PRO A 520 7.86 -5.53 14.22
CA PRO A 520 8.94 -6.50 14.34
C PRO A 520 8.51 -7.75 15.13
N PRO A 521 9.19 -8.90 14.97
CA PRO A 521 10.38 -9.09 14.10
C PRO A 521 10.04 -9.52 12.67
N ASP A 522 8.80 -9.89 12.37
CA ASP A 522 8.42 -10.52 11.10
C ASP A 522 8.00 -9.51 10.02
N TYR A 523 7.59 -8.29 10.41
CA TYR A 523 7.21 -7.18 9.51
C TYR A 523 6.11 -7.55 8.49
N ALA A 524 5.31 -8.57 8.81
CA ALA A 524 4.25 -9.10 7.96
C ALA A 524 2.94 -9.26 8.75
N LYS A 525 2.80 -8.55 9.87
CA LYS A 525 1.53 -8.55 10.61
C LYS A 525 0.44 -7.97 9.72
N THR A 526 -0.80 -8.37 9.95
CA THR A 526 -1.94 -7.82 9.22
C THR A 526 -2.90 -7.13 10.19
N ALA A 527 -3.52 -6.06 9.71
CA ALA A 527 -4.56 -5.29 10.38
C ALA A 527 -5.86 -5.33 9.55
N ASP A 528 -7.00 -5.46 10.23
CA ASP A 528 -8.29 -5.36 9.56
C ASP A 528 -8.76 -3.91 9.54
N VAL A 529 -9.03 -3.38 8.34
CA VAL A 529 -9.53 -2.02 8.14
C VAL A 529 -10.87 -2.06 7.43
N ARG A 530 -11.82 -1.25 7.91
CA ARG A 530 -13.11 -1.02 7.30
C ARG A 530 -13.18 0.38 6.73
N LEU A 531 -13.40 0.51 5.43
CA LEU A 531 -13.68 1.79 4.76
C LEU A 531 -15.18 1.94 4.50
N ARG A 532 -15.78 3.00 5.03
CA ARG A 532 -17.16 3.42 4.73
C ARG A 532 -17.13 4.65 3.83
N VAL A 533 -17.91 4.58 2.75
CA VAL A 533 -18.12 5.68 1.80
C VAL A 533 -19.59 6.04 1.81
N ARG A 534 -19.92 7.26 2.25
CA ARG A 534 -21.29 7.72 2.44
C ARG A 534 -21.56 8.96 1.60
N VAL A 535 -22.61 8.93 0.78
CA VAL A 535 -23.14 10.13 0.11
C VAL A 535 -24.10 10.82 1.06
N VAL A 536 -23.84 12.10 1.35
CA VAL A 536 -24.66 12.93 2.23
C VAL A 536 -25.17 14.12 1.43
N THR A 537 -26.48 14.21 1.29
CA THR A 537 -27.15 15.38 0.72
C THR A 537 -27.82 16.16 1.83
N LEU A 538 -27.60 17.47 1.92
CA LEU A 538 -28.39 18.29 2.82
C LEU A 538 -29.81 18.33 2.27
N ARG A 539 -30.77 17.76 3.01
CA ARG A 539 -32.16 17.89 2.59
C ARG A 539 -32.56 19.35 2.75
N THR A 540 -33.13 19.93 1.69
CA THR A 540 -33.79 21.23 1.81
C THR A 540 -34.99 21.03 2.74
N PHE A 541 -34.94 21.64 3.93
CA PHE A 541 -35.97 21.46 4.96
C PHE A 541 -37.21 22.32 4.67
N GLY A 542 -37.08 23.33 3.82
CA GLY A 542 -38.16 24.22 3.43
C GLY A 542 -37.73 25.46 2.64
N GLU A 543 -38.70 26.25 2.21
CA GLU A 543 -38.49 27.62 1.72
C GLU A 543 -38.80 28.62 2.85
N LEU A 544 -37.95 29.62 3.07
CA LEU A 544 -38.24 30.77 3.94
C LEU A 544 -38.56 31.96 3.07
N TRP A 545 -39.75 32.52 3.24
CA TRP A 545 -40.13 33.76 2.56
C TRP A 545 -40.03 34.92 3.52
N LYS A 546 -39.39 36.00 3.08
CA LYS A 546 -39.32 37.26 3.83
C LYS A 546 -39.86 38.38 2.99
N GLY A 547 -40.56 39.32 3.62
CA GLY A 547 -41.12 40.44 2.90
C GLY A 547 -41.50 41.63 3.77
N THR A 548 -41.88 42.70 3.11
CA THR A 548 -42.37 43.93 3.74
C THR A 548 -43.84 44.13 3.44
N ILE A 549 -44.54 44.78 4.36
CA ILE A 549 -45.90 45.28 4.18
C ILE A 549 -45.85 46.80 4.13
N GLU A 550 -46.45 47.36 3.09
CA GLU A 550 -46.75 48.79 2.98
C GLU A 550 -48.25 49.00 3.25
N TRP A 551 -48.56 49.76 4.29
CA TRP A 551 -49.95 50.04 4.68
C TRP A 551 -50.46 51.32 4.03
N ASP A 552 -51.66 51.25 3.45
CA ASP A 552 -52.39 52.40 2.93
C ASP A 552 -53.18 53.06 4.08
N VAL A 553 -52.58 54.09 4.67
CA VAL A 553 -53.11 54.84 5.81
C VAL A 553 -53.14 56.34 5.55
N PRO A 554 -54.13 57.09 6.09
CA PRO A 554 -54.14 58.55 6.00
C PRO A 554 -52.90 59.16 6.68
N ASP A 555 -52.37 60.27 6.15
CA ASP A 555 -51.14 60.97 6.62
C ASP A 555 -51.10 61.29 8.13
N THR A 556 -52.24 61.21 8.82
CA THR A 556 -52.38 61.44 10.26
C THR A 556 -52.06 60.22 11.13
N VAL A 557 -51.84 59.04 10.55
CA VAL A 557 -51.53 57.79 11.26
C VAL A 557 -50.14 57.30 10.86
N ARG A 558 -49.19 57.32 11.80
CA ARG A 558 -47.90 56.64 11.61
C ARG A 558 -48.08 55.13 11.85
N VAL A 559 -47.94 54.34 10.80
CA VAL A 559 -47.79 52.89 10.91
C VAL A 559 -46.32 52.55 10.65
N GLU A 560 -45.71 51.79 11.56
CA GLU A 560 -44.33 51.34 11.38
C GLU A 560 -44.24 50.28 10.28
N PRO A 561 -43.13 50.21 9.52
CA PRO A 561 -42.89 49.14 8.55
C PRO A 561 -43.04 47.78 9.24
N THR A 562 -43.93 46.93 8.73
CA THR A 562 -44.11 45.58 9.24
C THR A 562 -43.34 44.62 8.35
N VAL A 563 -42.42 43.86 8.94
CA VAL A 563 -41.69 42.78 8.26
C VAL A 563 -42.38 41.47 8.59
N TRP A 564 -42.49 40.57 7.62
CA TRP A 564 -43.02 39.22 7.83
C TRP A 564 -42.01 38.17 7.41
N GLU A 565 -42.00 37.06 8.15
CA GLU A 565 -41.26 35.85 7.80
C GLU A 565 -42.22 34.66 7.78
N ALA A 566 -42.17 33.86 6.72
CA ALA A 566 -42.96 32.65 6.56
C ALA A 566 -42.07 31.45 6.26
N TYR A 567 -42.19 30.41 7.09
CA TYR A 567 -41.46 29.16 6.94
C TYR A 567 -42.37 28.11 6.33
N PHE A 568 -41.95 27.52 5.21
CA PHE A 568 -42.72 26.53 4.46
C PHE A 568 -42.09 25.16 4.61
N MET A 569 -42.80 24.20 5.20
CA MET A 569 -42.33 22.81 5.31
C MET A 569 -42.91 21.92 4.19
N PRO A 570 -42.15 20.95 3.67
CA PRO A 570 -42.57 20.03 2.60
C PRO A 570 -43.85 19.23 2.90
N THR A 571 -44.22 19.11 4.18
CA THR A 571 -45.37 18.33 4.65
C THR A 571 -46.69 19.12 4.66
N GLY A 572 -46.72 20.32 4.07
CA GLY A 572 -47.96 21.10 3.83
C GLY A 572 -48.40 22.00 4.98
N GLY A 573 -47.55 22.23 5.98
CA GLY A 573 -47.77 23.20 7.06
C GLY A 573 -46.71 24.30 7.06
N GLY A 574 -47.10 25.54 7.36
CA GLY A 574 -46.19 26.68 7.48
C GLY A 574 -46.47 27.54 8.71
N TYR A 575 -45.46 28.28 9.16
CA TYR A 575 -45.59 29.26 10.24
C TYR A 575 -45.27 30.64 9.71
N ILE A 576 -46.08 31.65 10.08
CA ILE A 576 -45.81 33.06 9.77
C ILE A 576 -45.67 33.85 11.05
N ALA A 577 -44.54 34.55 11.16
CA ALA A 577 -44.29 35.55 12.17
C ALA A 577 -44.32 36.96 11.57
N PHE A 578 -44.96 37.88 12.27
CA PHE A 578 -44.93 39.30 11.96
C PHE A 578 -44.09 40.04 13.01
N TYR A 579 -43.26 40.96 12.54
CA TYR A 579 -42.34 41.74 13.36
C TYR A 579 -42.61 43.23 13.19
N CYS A 580 -42.53 43.96 14.31
CA CYS A 580 -42.42 45.42 14.31
C CYS A 580 -41.03 45.87 13.84
N SER A 581 -40.89 47.17 13.52
CA SER A 581 -39.65 47.74 13.00
C SER A 581 -38.45 47.66 13.97
N ASP A 582 -38.72 47.43 15.26
CA ASP A 582 -37.73 47.22 16.33
C ASP A 582 -37.32 45.74 16.51
N GLY A 583 -37.81 44.83 15.66
CA GLY A 583 -37.50 43.40 15.68
C GLY A 583 -38.30 42.58 16.71
N LYS A 584 -39.27 43.18 17.41
CA LYS A 584 -40.12 42.44 18.36
C LYS A 584 -41.30 41.77 17.65
N PRO A 585 -41.69 40.55 18.07
CA PRO A 585 -42.85 39.86 17.51
C PRO A 585 -44.13 40.61 17.87
N SER A 586 -44.93 40.94 16.86
CA SER A 586 -46.21 41.66 17.02
C SER A 586 -47.43 40.75 16.94
N GLY A 587 -47.24 39.51 16.50
CA GLY A 587 -48.26 38.45 16.38
C GLY A 587 -47.78 37.33 15.45
N GLY A 588 -48.33 36.12 15.64
CA GLY A 588 -48.01 34.96 14.82
C GLY A 588 -49.17 33.96 14.78
N GLY A 589 -49.26 33.17 13.71
CA GLY A 589 -50.31 32.17 13.54
C GLY A 589 -49.83 30.97 12.73
N SER A 590 -50.45 29.81 12.96
CA SER A 590 -50.24 28.61 12.16
C SER A 590 -51.29 28.53 11.05
N CYS A 591 -50.84 28.15 9.86
CA CYS A 591 -51.71 28.10 8.69
C CYS A 591 -51.24 27.01 7.73
N TRP A 592 -52.20 26.42 7.01
CA TRP A 592 -51.98 25.31 6.08
C TRP A 592 -52.13 25.81 4.64
N TRP A 593 -51.14 25.56 3.79
CA TRP A 593 -51.21 25.78 2.35
C TRP A 593 -50.14 24.97 1.60
N ALA A 594 -50.35 24.81 0.30
CA ALA A 594 -49.36 24.34 -0.68
C ALA A 594 -49.36 25.35 -1.84
N MET A 595 -48.24 25.52 -2.55
CA MET A 595 -48.10 26.59 -3.56
C MET A 595 -47.46 26.08 -4.86
N ASN A 596 -48.16 26.23 -5.99
CA ASN A 596 -47.56 26.24 -7.33
C ASN A 596 -47.41 27.68 -7.87
N VAL A 597 -46.51 27.89 -8.84
CA VAL A 597 -46.38 29.17 -9.54
C VAL A 597 -47.71 29.51 -10.24
N GLY A 598 -48.23 30.71 -10.03
CA GLY A 598 -49.51 31.17 -10.58
C GLY A 598 -50.75 30.94 -9.71
N GLU A 599 -50.63 30.24 -8.57
CA GLU A 599 -51.75 30.04 -7.63
C GLU A 599 -51.95 31.24 -6.67
N GLU A 600 -53.21 31.47 -6.27
CA GLU A 600 -53.59 32.51 -5.31
C GLU A 600 -53.14 32.09 -3.90
N ILE A 601 -52.31 32.92 -3.28
CA ILE A 601 -51.87 32.78 -1.89
C ILE A 601 -52.96 33.38 -1.01
N LYS A 602 -53.46 32.61 -0.04
CA LYS A 602 -54.36 33.15 0.99
C LYS A 602 -53.88 32.76 2.39
N ILE A 603 -53.41 33.76 3.13
CA ILE A 603 -52.90 33.60 4.49
C ILE A 603 -53.91 34.23 5.44
N VAL A 604 -54.35 33.47 6.45
CA VAL A 604 -55.25 33.98 7.50
C VAL A 604 -54.64 33.63 8.85
N ALA A 605 -54.18 34.64 9.58
CA ALA A 605 -53.59 34.48 10.92
C ALA A 605 -54.02 35.63 11.82
N ALA A 606 -54.53 35.32 13.02
CA ALA A 606 -54.78 36.25 14.14
C ALA A 606 -55.11 37.72 13.73
N SER A 607 -56.17 37.90 12.93
CA SER A 607 -56.72 39.20 12.45
C SER A 607 -56.10 39.82 11.19
N ILE A 608 -55.17 39.13 10.52
CA ILE A 608 -54.53 39.54 9.25
C ILE A 608 -54.92 38.56 8.14
N ASN A 609 -55.35 39.08 6.99
CA ASN A 609 -55.70 38.34 5.79
C ASN A 609 -54.82 38.82 4.63
N MET A 610 -53.87 38.00 4.18
CA MET A 610 -53.05 38.30 3.02
C MET A 610 -53.57 37.51 1.82
N ARG A 611 -53.75 38.18 0.68
CA ARG A 611 -54.04 37.56 -0.61
C ARG A 611 -53.02 37.98 -1.65
N GLY A 612 -52.38 37.04 -2.31
CA GLY A 612 -51.34 37.35 -3.29
C GLY A 612 -51.23 36.29 -4.37
N LYS A 613 -50.18 36.40 -5.19
CA LYS A 613 -49.81 35.38 -6.17
C LYS A 613 -48.30 35.20 -6.15
N ARG A 614 -47.86 33.96 -6.40
CA ARG A 614 -46.46 33.68 -6.67
C ARG A 614 -46.14 34.15 -8.10
N ILE A 615 -45.21 35.10 -8.24
CA ILE A 615 -44.82 35.69 -9.53
C ILE A 615 -43.76 34.82 -10.20
N SER A 616 -42.84 34.26 -9.40
CA SER A 616 -41.77 33.36 -9.85
C SER A 616 -41.40 32.36 -8.74
N GLU A 617 -40.45 31.47 -9.00
CA GLU A 617 -39.91 30.59 -7.95
C GLU A 617 -39.33 31.37 -6.76
N ALA A 618 -38.87 32.61 -6.97
CA ALA A 618 -38.21 33.41 -5.96
C ALA A 618 -39.03 34.61 -5.44
N GLU A 619 -40.16 34.97 -6.07
CA GLU A 619 -40.87 36.22 -5.79
C GLU A 619 -42.40 36.05 -5.70
N ALA A 620 -43.02 36.78 -4.78
CA ALA A 620 -44.46 36.82 -4.56
C ALA A 620 -44.90 38.21 -4.12
N GLU A 621 -46.13 38.58 -4.46
CA GLU A 621 -46.72 39.85 -4.08
C GLU A 621 -48.21 39.68 -3.77
N GLY A 622 -48.78 40.64 -3.06
CA GLY A 622 -50.22 40.65 -2.85
C GLY A 622 -50.72 41.84 -2.04
N THR A 623 -51.97 41.71 -1.62
CA THR A 623 -52.66 42.61 -0.72
C THR A 623 -52.72 42.00 0.68
N VAL A 624 -52.72 42.84 1.70
CA VAL A 624 -52.94 42.45 3.10
C VAL A 624 -54.04 43.31 3.69
N THR A 625 -54.89 42.70 4.50
CA THR A 625 -55.95 43.38 5.24
C THR A 625 -55.83 43.00 6.70
N ALA A 626 -55.71 43.98 7.60
CA ALA A 626 -55.70 43.76 9.04
C ALA A 626 -56.66 44.73 9.71
N SER A 627 -57.70 44.20 10.36
CA SER A 627 -58.78 44.99 10.98
C SER A 627 -59.34 46.08 10.04
N ASN A 628 -58.83 47.32 10.13
CA ASN A 628 -59.27 48.50 9.38
C ASN A 628 -58.26 49.01 8.34
N PHE A 629 -57.12 48.33 8.18
CA PHE A 629 -56.04 48.74 7.28
C PHE A 629 -55.96 47.80 6.08
N ARG A 630 -55.66 48.38 4.92
CA ARG A 630 -55.28 47.64 3.71
C ARG A 630 -53.87 48.01 3.34
N GLY A 631 -53.14 47.09 2.75
CA GLY A 631 -51.78 47.31 2.31
C GLY A 631 -51.41 46.37 1.18
N THR A 632 -50.24 46.59 0.62
CA THR A 632 -49.58 45.66 -0.32
C THR A 632 -48.38 45.04 0.35
N TRP A 633 -48.06 43.80 -0.03
CA TRP A 633 -46.87 43.12 0.44
C TRP A 633 -46.11 42.55 -0.75
N SER A 634 -44.79 42.46 -0.60
CA SER A 634 -43.92 41.72 -1.50
C SER A 634 -43.00 40.84 -0.67
N GLY A 635 -42.61 39.69 -1.20
CA GLY A 635 -41.71 38.76 -0.53
C GLY A 635 -40.81 38.01 -1.49
N ARG A 636 -39.66 37.60 -0.96
CA ARG A 636 -38.68 36.76 -1.65
C ARG A 636 -38.46 35.46 -0.91
N SER A 637 -38.34 34.38 -1.66
CA SER A 637 -37.97 33.07 -1.12
C SER A 637 -36.46 32.97 -0.96
N VAL A 638 -36.03 32.33 0.12
CA VAL A 638 -34.67 31.92 0.39
C VAL A 638 -34.75 30.42 0.70
N LYS A 639 -34.01 29.59 -0.04
CA LYS A 639 -33.92 28.16 0.25
C LYS A 639 -33.28 27.98 1.62
N VAL A 640 -33.98 27.31 2.54
CA VAL A 640 -33.43 26.93 3.84
C VAL A 640 -32.97 25.50 3.76
N TYR A 641 -31.66 25.35 3.61
CA TYR A 641 -30.98 24.07 3.79
C TYR A 641 -30.97 23.74 5.28
N GLU A 642 -30.90 22.45 5.61
CA GLU A 642 -30.72 21.99 6.99
C GLU A 642 -29.38 22.53 7.56
N THR A 643 -29.39 23.76 8.05
CA THR A 643 -28.31 24.36 8.83
C THR A 643 -28.81 24.52 10.26
N THR A 644 -28.34 23.61 11.13
CA THR A 644 -28.06 23.87 12.57
C THR A 644 -28.91 24.96 13.23
N TRP A 645 -30.19 24.66 13.48
CA TRP A 645 -31.09 25.54 14.24
C TRP A 645 -31.88 24.80 15.32
N PHE A 646 -31.28 23.86 16.07
CA PHE A 646 -31.96 23.19 17.18
C PHE A 646 -31.03 22.97 18.36
N GLY A 647 -31.31 23.62 19.50
CA GLY A 647 -30.46 23.58 20.69
C GLY A 647 -30.67 22.34 21.57
N GLU A 648 -31.87 21.77 21.61
CA GLU A 648 -32.13 20.53 22.34
C GLU A 648 -33.22 19.69 21.63
N VAL A 649 -32.96 18.39 21.45
CA VAL A 649 -33.92 17.40 20.94
C VAL A 649 -34.38 16.50 22.08
N TRP A 650 -35.68 16.48 22.31
CA TRP A 650 -36.32 15.71 23.37
C TRP A 650 -37.25 14.66 22.76
N MET A 651 -37.15 13.44 23.25
CA MET A 651 -38.07 12.36 22.86
C MET A 651 -38.71 11.77 24.09
N GLY A 652 -39.97 11.39 23.96
CA GLY A 652 -40.71 10.88 25.10
C GLY A 652 -41.86 9.98 24.74
N THR A 653 -42.52 9.50 25.78
CA THR A 653 -43.74 8.70 25.69
C THR A 653 -44.86 9.38 26.44
N TRP A 654 -46.09 9.09 26.04
CA TRP A 654 -47.30 9.50 26.74
C TRP A 654 -48.25 8.32 26.88
N SER A 655 -49.13 8.37 27.89
CA SER A 655 -50.21 7.41 28.10
C SER A 655 -51.45 8.04 28.72
N SER A 656 -52.64 7.53 28.40
CA SER A 656 -53.88 7.89 29.09
C SER A 656 -53.86 7.38 30.54
N GLU A 657 -54.59 8.02 31.44
CA GLU A 657 -54.73 7.63 32.86
C GLU A 657 -55.28 6.21 33.03
N ASP A 658 -56.12 5.74 32.10
CA ASP A 658 -56.66 4.38 32.07
C ASP A 658 -55.73 3.36 31.39
N GLY A 659 -54.58 3.80 30.86
CA GLY A 659 -53.58 2.98 30.18
C GLY A 659 -53.98 2.44 28.80
N THR A 660 -55.15 2.82 28.27
CA THR A 660 -55.68 2.28 27.01
C THR A 660 -55.07 2.91 25.75
N LYS A 661 -54.45 4.08 25.88
CA LYS A 661 -53.78 4.79 24.78
C LYS A 661 -52.38 5.19 25.20
N SER A 662 -51.42 4.98 24.32
CA SER A 662 -50.05 5.46 24.50
C SER A 662 -49.39 5.76 23.16
N GLY A 663 -48.33 6.54 23.18
CA GLY A 663 -47.58 6.90 21.99
C GLY A 663 -46.23 7.55 22.32
N THR A 664 -45.49 7.87 21.28
CA THR A 664 -44.22 8.60 21.38
C THR A 664 -44.39 10.04 20.89
N TRP A 665 -43.51 10.92 21.34
CA TRP A 665 -43.44 12.30 20.88
C TRP A 665 -41.99 12.74 20.70
N GLU A 666 -41.80 13.72 19.83
CA GLU A 666 -40.52 14.36 19.61
C GLU A 666 -40.71 15.88 19.67
N GLY A 667 -39.85 16.54 20.44
CA GLY A 667 -39.90 17.96 20.71
C GLY A 667 -38.57 18.63 20.42
N TYR A 668 -38.65 19.78 19.76
CA TYR A 668 -37.51 20.59 19.37
C TYR A 668 -37.58 21.91 20.15
N VAL A 669 -36.55 22.21 20.93
CA VAL A 669 -36.49 23.43 21.74
C VAL A 669 -35.41 24.37 21.18
N SER A 670 -35.81 25.61 20.88
CA SER A 670 -34.89 26.67 20.45
C SER A 670 -34.39 27.46 21.65
N GLY A 671 -33.16 27.98 21.57
CA GLY A 671 -32.48 28.69 22.67
C GLY A 671 -33.13 30.00 23.12
N THR A 672 -34.19 30.48 22.45
CA THR A 672 -34.85 31.77 22.71
C THR A 672 -36.19 31.66 23.45
N GLY A 673 -36.45 30.56 24.17
CA GLY A 673 -37.56 30.46 25.13
C GLY A 673 -38.89 29.92 24.58
N GLY A 674 -38.88 29.38 23.35
CA GLY A 674 -40.02 28.68 22.74
C GLY A 674 -39.58 27.41 22.00
N GLY A 675 -40.38 26.35 22.10
CA GLY A 675 -40.17 25.07 21.42
C GLY A 675 -41.43 24.55 20.73
N ILE A 676 -41.26 23.70 19.73
CA ILE A 676 -42.37 23.04 19.02
C ILE A 676 -42.29 21.55 19.29
N VAL A 677 -43.40 20.95 19.70
CA VAL A 677 -43.53 19.50 19.91
C VAL A 677 -44.47 18.91 18.87
N SER A 678 -43.98 17.89 18.19
CA SER A 678 -44.75 17.06 17.27
C SER A 678 -45.14 15.76 17.96
N LEU A 679 -46.46 15.49 17.99
CA LEU A 679 -47.02 14.27 18.58
C LEU A 679 -47.31 13.26 17.48
N TYR A 680 -46.79 12.04 17.63
CA TYR A 680 -46.97 10.97 16.68
C TYR A 680 -47.86 9.86 17.24
N LYS A 681 -48.66 9.25 16.36
CA LYS A 681 -49.37 8.00 16.64
C LYS A 681 -48.41 6.80 16.59
N PRO A 682 -48.82 5.62 17.10
CA PRO A 682 -48.04 4.39 16.98
C PRO A 682 -47.66 3.98 15.54
N ASP A 683 -48.37 4.49 14.54
CA ASP A 683 -48.09 4.26 13.11
C ASP A 683 -47.14 5.29 12.48
N GLY A 684 -46.58 6.22 13.28
CA GLY A 684 -45.68 7.27 12.82
C GLY A 684 -46.36 8.48 12.16
N SER A 685 -47.70 8.51 12.07
CA SER A 685 -48.41 9.68 11.57
C SER A 685 -48.49 10.79 12.62
N ALA A 686 -48.24 12.03 12.20
CA ALA A 686 -48.40 13.20 13.07
C ALA A 686 -49.89 13.42 13.38
N PHE A 687 -50.23 13.65 14.66
CA PHE A 687 -51.62 13.84 15.08
C PHE A 687 -51.86 15.14 15.86
N GLY A 688 -50.82 15.84 16.28
CA GLY A 688 -50.96 17.15 16.92
C GLY A 688 -49.66 17.92 16.98
N LEU A 689 -49.80 19.25 17.04
CA LEU A 689 -48.72 20.20 17.27
C LEU A 689 -48.99 20.97 18.57
N ALA A 690 -48.00 21.07 19.45
CA ALA A 690 -48.07 21.88 20.66
C ALA A 690 -46.93 22.89 20.72
N LEU A 691 -47.24 24.13 21.08
CA LEU A 691 -46.26 25.19 21.31
C LEU A 691 -45.88 25.20 22.78
N LEU A 692 -44.58 25.16 23.09
CA LEU A 692 -44.07 25.22 24.46
C LEU A 692 -43.60 26.63 24.78
N MET A 693 -44.09 27.21 25.88
CA MET A 693 -43.63 28.47 26.44
C MET A 693 -43.14 28.29 27.88
N GLY A 694 -42.08 29.03 28.24
CA GLY A 694 -41.58 29.11 29.62
C GLY A 694 -40.50 28.08 29.99
N TRP A 695 -39.86 27.43 29.01
CA TRP A 695 -38.77 26.50 29.29
C TRP A 695 -37.51 27.25 29.75
N GLY A 696 -37.26 27.25 31.07
CA GLY A 696 -36.02 27.74 31.67
C GLY A 696 -34.90 26.69 31.61
N ARG A 697 -33.64 27.14 31.63
CA ARG A 697 -32.47 26.23 31.60
C ARG A 697 -32.24 25.45 32.92
N GLU A 698 -33.05 25.66 33.95
CA GLU A 698 -32.81 25.11 35.29
C GLU A 698 -33.90 24.10 35.72
N PRO A 699 -33.53 23.01 36.43
CA PRO A 699 -34.48 22.09 37.05
C PRO A 699 -35.49 22.83 37.94
N GLY A 700 -36.77 22.46 37.85
CA GLY A 700 -37.85 23.12 38.59
C GLY A 700 -38.60 24.23 37.82
N SER A 701 -38.17 24.60 36.62
CA SER A 701 -38.93 25.50 35.75
C SER A 701 -40.24 24.86 35.28
N SER A 702 -41.34 25.61 35.36
CA SER A 702 -42.66 25.19 34.87
C SER A 702 -42.75 25.33 33.36
N ILE A 703 -43.22 24.30 32.67
CA ILE A 703 -43.45 24.33 31.23
C ILE A 703 -44.95 24.39 30.97
N LYS A 704 -45.37 25.34 30.13
CA LYS A 704 -46.77 25.50 29.73
C LYS A 704 -46.88 25.49 28.22
N GLY A 705 -47.80 24.69 27.69
CA GLY A 705 -48.11 24.68 26.27
C GLY A 705 -49.59 24.83 25.99
N PHE A 706 -49.90 25.50 24.88
CA PHE A 706 -51.26 25.69 24.40
C PHE A 706 -51.37 25.20 22.96
N SER A 707 -52.41 24.42 22.67
CA SER A 707 -52.83 24.01 21.33
C SER A 707 -54.26 24.48 21.11
N GLU A 708 -54.55 25.13 19.98
CA GLU A 708 -55.90 25.64 19.69
C GLU A 708 -56.97 24.55 19.56
N ARG A 709 -56.60 23.25 19.51
CA ARG A 709 -57.58 22.21 19.22
C ARG A 709 -57.73 21.05 20.20
N PHE A 710 -56.74 20.63 21.00
CA PHE A 710 -56.99 19.40 21.77
C PHE A 710 -56.40 19.27 23.18
N PHE A 711 -55.32 19.95 23.60
CA PHE A 711 -54.76 19.76 24.95
C PHE A 711 -54.05 21.02 25.49
N ASP A 712 -54.42 21.46 26.70
CA ASP A 712 -53.56 22.31 27.54
C ASP A 712 -52.50 21.40 28.17
N TRP A 713 -51.23 21.81 28.17
CA TRP A 713 -50.15 21.05 28.79
C TRP A 713 -49.53 21.79 29.97
N GLU A 714 -49.36 21.09 31.11
CA GLU A 714 -48.51 21.54 32.22
C GLU A 714 -47.49 20.44 32.61
N GLY A 715 -46.27 20.84 32.90
CA GLY A 715 -45.22 19.91 33.35
C GLY A 715 -44.03 20.60 34.00
N THR A 716 -43.14 19.79 34.55
CA THR A 716 -41.94 20.26 35.26
C THR A 716 -40.71 19.52 34.75
N ARG A 717 -39.64 20.28 34.49
CA ARG A 717 -38.32 19.69 34.22
C ARG A 717 -37.78 19.08 35.50
N VAL A 718 -37.57 17.76 35.50
CA VAL A 718 -37.14 16.99 36.67
C VAL A 718 -35.62 17.02 36.80
N SER A 719 -34.91 17.04 35.67
CA SER A 719 -33.44 17.18 35.59
C SER A 719 -33.01 17.78 34.26
N GLU A 720 -31.71 17.99 34.06
CA GLU A 720 -31.17 18.42 32.76
C GLU A 720 -31.55 17.48 31.61
N ALA A 721 -31.74 16.19 31.88
CA ALA A 721 -32.03 15.18 30.88
C ALA A 721 -33.46 14.64 30.93
N GLU A 722 -34.29 15.01 31.91
CA GLU A 722 -35.65 14.46 32.07
C GLU A 722 -36.72 15.52 32.37
N ALA A 723 -37.90 15.35 31.77
CA ALA A 723 -39.10 16.15 32.06
C ALA A 723 -40.34 15.27 32.11
N ARG A 724 -41.34 15.66 32.93
CA ARG A 724 -42.62 14.94 33.07
C ARG A 724 -43.77 15.92 33.27
N GLY A 725 -44.98 15.50 32.93
CA GLY A 725 -46.17 16.32 33.13
C GLY A 725 -47.47 15.65 32.73
N THR A 726 -48.53 16.45 32.69
CA THR A 726 -49.89 16.02 32.38
C THR A 726 -50.50 16.86 31.26
N TRP A 727 -51.28 16.22 30.39
CA TRP A 727 -52.15 16.92 29.47
C TRP A 727 -53.53 17.03 30.08
N LYS A 728 -54.12 18.22 30.02
CA LYS A 728 -55.48 18.49 30.51
C LYS A 728 -56.45 17.68 29.67
N GLY A 729 -57.04 16.65 30.27
CA GLY A 729 -57.82 15.62 29.58
C GLY A 729 -57.42 14.16 29.89
N SER A 730 -56.76 13.90 31.03
CA SER A 730 -56.42 12.56 31.55
C SER A 730 -55.26 11.82 30.86
N TYR A 731 -54.16 12.50 30.51
CA TYR A 731 -52.94 11.85 29.99
C TYR A 731 -51.69 12.30 30.75
N THR A 732 -50.73 11.39 30.92
CA THR A 732 -49.41 11.63 31.50
C THR A 732 -48.33 11.43 30.44
N TRP A 733 -47.22 12.17 30.53
CA TRP A 733 -46.09 11.99 29.63
C TRP A 733 -44.75 12.13 30.35
N SER A 734 -43.72 11.55 29.75
CA SER A 734 -42.32 11.69 30.16
C SER A 734 -41.45 11.89 28.93
N GLY A 735 -40.41 12.71 29.05
CA GLY A 735 -39.47 13.00 27.98
C GLY A 735 -38.04 12.97 28.48
N ARG A 736 -37.14 12.54 27.61
CA ARG A 736 -35.69 12.53 27.83
C ARG A 736 -34.99 13.34 26.75
N LEU A 737 -33.95 14.07 27.14
CA LEU A 737 -33.04 14.75 26.23
C LEU A 737 -32.22 13.69 25.47
N VAL A 738 -32.31 13.69 24.15
CA VAL A 738 -31.63 12.70 23.28
C VAL A 738 -30.39 13.31 22.64
N SER A 739 -30.40 14.61 22.35
CA SER A 739 -29.19 15.33 21.96
C SER A 739 -29.25 16.81 22.28
N VAL A 740 -28.10 17.37 22.65
CA VAL A 740 -27.79 18.80 22.59
C VAL A 740 -26.90 18.97 21.35
N ARG A 741 -27.26 19.87 20.43
CA ARG A 741 -26.42 20.18 19.26
C ARG A 741 -26.00 21.63 19.29
#